data_AF-A0A964DB98-F1
#
_entry.id   AF-A0A964DB98-F1
#
_cell.length_a   1.000
_cell.length_b   1.000
_cell.length_c   1.000
_cell.angle_alpha   90.00
_cell.angle_beta   90.00
_cell.angle_gamma   90.00
#
_symmetry.space_group_name_H-M   'P 1'
#
loop_
_entity.id
_entity.type
_entity.pdbx_description
1 polymer ?
#
loop_
_entity_poly.entity_id
_entity_poly.type
_entity_poly.pdbx_seq_one_letter_code
_entity_poly.pdbx_strand_id
1 'polypeptide(L)'
;MLSVIVFPQDSKLAILPIKDNSNIPIFQGTLILKKTPRGARTGKFRIRKGDQEEFRAPQELIELLRLADEILIAEGNERTEAGFKELLEAYQLDYGYTATCHLCLISGKYSITKSNYIEFHGRRICEDCAKNELVREMKNFKLGRHGQERLFQILVKHRNLDRVLAMLSPEKLDSGLTRFDTIQASRTGRTIKVKDLAIHPDFKKLLLPQLEQLMPVQTLSVEGGLFEGKNQLIVSATATGKTLIGELAGINNLLNGKGKMLFLVPLVALANQKYEQFTKRYSSIAKTSLRIGTSRITKKVKGIQTSLSSDIITGTYEGVDFILRSGNSKTLGKIGTVVIDEIHTLEDAERGHRLDGLIARLKFISPQTQFIYLSATVGKPDWLAQKLGAGLIEFEERPVPIERHLLFAPEYEKKRLIERLSRQEYNKISSKGFRGQTIVFTNSRRGCHLLADGLSIKAMPYHAGLSFSERKKVEEMFGKGELPVVVTTAALAAGVDFPSSQVIFDSLAMGIEWLTIREFQQMLGRAGRPDYHDLGIVVLLADPEKRFGKGESEDEIAFRLLRGELEHFGVDYGEDELLEETLSNIVLSAKLSDIKKIDGYLLGKGDLEYLFDKLKKYGFIEKRNGDLHPTDLGRIVASHFLSVEHTFLIKNAILKGREPLDILTELETMDSVYFKYAAQLSDALGTDIPTRVFGAGLDIVFSSEGFSKLKENLRRNMLDFAKDFMACRCKDSPYCGCAQKKFSKGVIELCAQGLMPDGIISQITKQYGVYAYAGDVLNYLDRTARTLEAVELISRICGKNDASIKARELREKMEA
;
A
#
# COMPACT_ATOMS: atom_id res chain seq x y z
N MET A 1 57.07 -22.40 9.38
CA MET A 1 56.77 -22.23 10.82
C MET A 1 55.80 -23.32 11.25
N LEU A 2 56.14 -24.11 12.26
CA LEU A 2 55.33 -25.17 12.84
C LEU A 2 54.79 -24.73 14.21
N SER A 3 53.49 -24.49 14.31
CA SER A 3 52.83 -24.18 15.58
C SER A 3 51.97 -25.36 16.03
N VAL A 4 52.01 -25.73 17.30
CA VAL A 4 51.14 -26.79 17.84
C VAL A 4 50.05 -26.15 18.69
N ILE A 5 48.82 -26.25 18.21
CA ILE A 5 47.64 -25.75 18.91
C ILE A 5 47.09 -26.86 19.78
N VAL A 6 46.91 -26.57 21.07
CA VAL A 6 46.39 -27.51 22.05
C VAL A 6 45.04 -27.01 22.55
N PHE A 7 44.00 -27.82 22.35
CA PHE A 7 42.64 -27.51 22.81
C PHE A 7 42.22 -28.46 23.94
N PRO A 8 42.17 -27.98 25.20
CA PRO A 8 41.74 -28.78 26.34
C PRO A 8 40.23 -29.05 26.33
N GLN A 9 39.85 -30.33 26.35
CA GLN A 9 38.47 -30.81 26.46
C GLN A 9 38.29 -31.55 27.80
N ASP A 10 37.07 -32.00 28.11
CA ASP A 10 36.72 -32.50 29.45
C ASP A 10 37.61 -33.63 30.00
N SER A 11 38.07 -34.54 29.14
CA SER A 11 38.93 -35.67 29.55
C SER A 11 40.14 -35.91 28.63
N LYS A 12 40.33 -35.05 27.64
CA LYS A 12 41.35 -35.21 26.58
C LYS A 12 41.81 -33.86 26.05
N LEU A 13 42.99 -33.83 25.43
CA LEU A 13 43.55 -32.69 24.74
C LEU A 13 43.56 -32.98 23.25
N ALA A 14 42.98 -32.10 22.44
CA ALA A 14 43.16 -32.15 21.00
C ALA A 14 44.48 -31.45 20.65
N ILE A 15 45.32 -32.12 19.86
CA ILE A 15 46.64 -31.64 19.43
C ILE A 15 46.57 -31.39 17.93
N LEU A 16 46.75 -30.14 17.51
CA LEU A 16 46.59 -29.70 16.13
C LEU A 16 47.90 -29.03 15.67
N PRO A 17 48.85 -29.80 15.10
CA PRO A 17 50.05 -29.22 14.48
C PRO A 17 49.69 -28.51 13.18
N ILE A 18 50.09 -27.25 13.07
CA ILE A 18 49.81 -26.34 11.96
C ILE A 18 51.13 -25.95 11.31
N LYS A 19 51.22 -26.12 9.99
CA LYS A 19 52.36 -25.66 9.21
C LYS A 19 51.99 -24.40 8.44
N ASP A 20 52.86 -23.40 8.49
CA ASP A 20 52.82 -22.17 7.70
C ASP A 20 51.47 -21.42 7.79
N ASN A 21 50.90 -21.37 9.00
CA ASN A 21 49.60 -20.75 9.30
C ASN A 21 48.40 -21.31 8.50
N SER A 22 48.47 -22.56 8.06
CA SER A 22 47.33 -23.28 7.46
C SER A 22 46.15 -23.39 8.44
N ASN A 23 44.92 -23.22 7.95
CA ASN A 23 43.71 -23.46 8.75
C ASN A 23 43.38 -24.96 8.91
N ILE A 24 44.15 -25.83 8.25
CA ILE A 24 44.01 -27.29 8.30
C ILE A 24 45.27 -27.87 8.95
N PRO A 25 45.13 -28.64 10.05
CA PRO A 25 46.28 -29.25 10.71
C PRO A 25 46.87 -30.40 9.88
N ILE A 26 48.16 -30.64 10.06
CA ILE A 26 48.90 -31.75 9.43
C ILE A 26 48.24 -33.10 9.80
N PHE A 27 47.73 -33.19 11.03
CA PHE A 27 46.90 -34.29 11.51
C PHE A 27 46.09 -33.85 12.73
N GLN A 28 45.10 -34.63 13.14
CA GLN A 28 44.35 -34.40 14.37
C GLN A 28 44.79 -35.38 15.45
N GLY A 29 45.45 -34.89 16.50
CA GLY A 29 45.92 -35.68 17.62
C GLY A 29 44.96 -35.64 18.80
N THR A 30 44.86 -36.72 19.57
CA THR A 30 44.15 -36.77 20.86
C THR A 30 45.09 -37.31 21.93
N LEU A 31 45.32 -36.54 22.98
CA LEU A 31 46.10 -36.94 24.15
C LEU A 31 45.19 -37.07 25.37
N ILE A 32 45.29 -38.20 26.06
CA ILE A 32 44.74 -38.37 27.41
C ILE A 32 45.91 -38.36 28.39
N LEU A 33 45.89 -37.45 29.37
CA LEU A 33 46.94 -37.35 30.38
C LEU A 33 46.85 -38.49 31.39
N LYS A 34 48.00 -38.97 31.86
CA LYS A 34 48.13 -39.90 32.98
C LYS A 34 48.63 -39.14 34.21
N LYS A 35 47.91 -39.22 35.34
CA LYS A 35 48.38 -38.65 36.61
C LYS A 35 49.46 -39.54 37.21
N THR A 36 50.55 -38.93 37.67
CA THR A 36 51.62 -39.62 38.41
C THR A 36 51.95 -38.83 39.68
N PRO A 37 52.63 -39.44 40.67
CA PRO A 37 53.08 -38.72 41.88
C PRO A 37 54.02 -37.54 41.60
N ARG A 38 54.59 -37.45 40.38
CA ARG A 38 55.49 -36.37 39.92
C ARG A 38 54.80 -35.38 38.97
N GLY A 39 53.47 -35.32 38.99
CA GLY A 39 52.63 -34.48 38.12
C GLY A 39 52.06 -35.23 36.92
N ALA A 40 51.30 -34.52 36.07
CA ALA A 40 50.76 -35.07 34.84
C ALA A 40 51.84 -35.52 33.84
N ARG A 41 51.63 -36.66 33.18
CA ARG A 41 52.50 -37.21 32.13
C ARG A 41 51.69 -37.63 30.90
N THR A 42 52.37 -37.78 29.77
CA THR A 42 51.76 -38.28 28.52
C THR A 42 51.15 -39.66 28.75
N GLY A 43 49.83 -39.80 28.54
CA GLY A 43 49.13 -41.07 28.64
C GLY A 43 48.90 -41.67 27.25
N LYS A 44 47.64 -41.83 26.82
CA LYS A 44 47.31 -42.39 25.51
C LYS A 44 47.32 -41.28 24.46
N PHE A 45 48.20 -41.37 23.46
CA PHE A 45 48.24 -40.46 22.32
C PHE A 45 47.79 -41.19 21.04
N ARG A 46 46.86 -40.57 20.32
CA ARG A 46 46.31 -41.10 19.06
C ARG A 46 46.36 -40.02 18.00
N ILE A 47 46.62 -40.40 16.76
CA ILE A 47 46.58 -39.51 15.60
C ILE A 47 45.52 -40.01 14.63
N ARG A 48 44.72 -39.08 14.10
CA ARG A 48 43.78 -39.30 13.01
C ARG A 48 44.26 -38.56 11.75
N LYS A 49 44.38 -39.30 10.65
CA LYS A 49 44.61 -38.77 9.29
C LYS A 49 43.54 -39.33 8.36
N GLY A 50 42.56 -38.51 7.98
CA GLY A 50 41.39 -38.98 7.24
C GLY A 50 40.53 -39.94 8.08
N ASP A 51 40.29 -41.15 7.56
CA ASP A 51 39.49 -42.20 8.22
C ASP A 51 40.30 -43.22 9.04
N GLN A 52 41.63 -43.07 9.09
CA GLN A 52 42.49 -43.97 9.87
C GLN A 52 42.89 -43.33 11.20
N GLU A 53 42.67 -44.07 12.30
CA GLU A 53 43.15 -43.74 13.65
C GLU A 53 44.28 -44.68 14.06
N GLU A 54 45.42 -44.12 14.48
CA GLU A 54 46.61 -44.87 14.90
C GLU A 54 47.03 -44.45 16.31
N PHE A 55 47.41 -45.41 17.15
CA PHE A 55 48.06 -45.15 18.43
C PHE A 55 49.54 -44.87 18.22
N ARG A 56 50.05 -43.82 18.87
CA ARG A 56 51.44 -43.41 18.75
C ARG A 56 52.12 -43.46 20.10
N ALA A 57 53.43 -43.66 20.11
CA ALA A 57 54.16 -43.70 21.36
C ALA A 57 54.06 -42.32 22.04
N PRO A 58 53.82 -42.26 23.36
CA PRO A 58 53.65 -40.99 24.06
C PRO A 58 54.87 -40.04 23.94
N GLN A 59 56.05 -40.60 23.71
CA GLN A 59 57.31 -39.87 23.48
C GLN A 59 57.29 -39.03 22.20
N GLU A 60 56.62 -39.51 21.15
CA GLU A 60 56.56 -38.83 19.84
C GLU A 60 55.84 -37.48 19.92
N LEU A 61 54.89 -37.35 20.86
CA LEU A 61 54.25 -36.07 21.11
C LEU A 61 55.23 -35.06 21.72
N ILE A 62 56.11 -35.51 22.63
CA ILE A 62 57.11 -34.62 23.24
C ILE A 62 58.13 -34.18 22.19
N GLU A 63 58.52 -35.07 21.28
CA GLU A 63 59.38 -34.73 20.14
C GLU A 63 58.71 -33.69 19.23
N LEU A 64 57.43 -33.89 18.91
CA LEU A 64 56.65 -32.91 18.13
C LEU A 64 56.59 -31.54 18.81
N LEU A 65 56.33 -31.51 20.12
CA LEU A 65 56.25 -30.25 20.88
C LEU A 65 57.61 -29.54 20.94
N ARG A 66 58.72 -30.28 21.01
CA ARG A 66 60.09 -29.72 20.95
C ARG A 66 60.47 -29.17 19.58
N LEU A 67 59.90 -29.74 18.52
CA LEU A 67 60.11 -29.27 17.14
C LEU A 67 59.19 -28.09 16.78
N ALA A 68 58.19 -27.79 17.59
CA ALA A 68 57.29 -26.67 17.34
C ALA A 68 58.03 -25.35 17.59
N ASP A 69 57.89 -24.41 16.65
CA ASP A 69 58.34 -23.03 16.84
C ASP A 69 57.55 -22.36 17.97
N GLU A 70 56.27 -22.70 18.12
CA GLU A 70 55.40 -22.23 19.20
C GLU A 70 54.39 -23.31 19.62
N ILE A 71 54.15 -23.41 20.93
CA ILE A 71 53.06 -24.19 21.51
C ILE A 71 52.00 -23.21 22.01
N LEU A 72 50.79 -23.30 21.48
CA LEU A 72 49.71 -22.37 21.81
C LEU A 72 48.53 -23.12 22.43
N ILE A 73 48.17 -22.75 23.65
CA ILE A 73 47.00 -23.28 24.34
C ILE A 73 45.78 -22.45 23.98
N ALA A 74 44.75 -23.11 23.46
CA ALA A 74 43.43 -22.52 23.21
C ALA A 74 42.56 -22.62 24.47
N GLU A 75 41.64 -21.67 24.63
CA GLU A 75 40.67 -21.64 25.73
C GLU A 75 39.81 -22.92 25.76
N GLY A 76 39.73 -23.59 26.91
CA GLY A 76 39.10 -24.90 27.05
C GLY A 76 38.81 -25.29 28.50
N ASN A 77 38.82 -26.59 28.79
CA ASN A 77 38.59 -27.09 30.15
C ASN A 77 39.79 -26.80 31.08
N GLU A 78 39.57 -26.00 32.14
CA GLU A 78 40.61 -25.54 33.07
C GLU A 78 41.38 -26.69 33.75
N ARG A 79 40.70 -27.78 34.10
CA ARG A 79 41.31 -28.92 34.80
C ARG A 79 42.27 -29.68 33.88
N THR A 80 41.86 -29.89 32.64
CA THR A 80 42.68 -30.54 31.62
C THR A 80 43.82 -29.63 31.17
N GLU A 81 43.57 -28.32 31.09
CA GLU A 81 44.60 -27.31 30.83
C GLU A 81 45.68 -27.32 31.92
N ALA A 82 45.29 -27.29 33.19
CA ALA A 82 46.22 -27.34 34.32
C ALA A 82 47.10 -28.60 34.27
N GLY A 83 46.49 -29.75 33.96
CA GLY A 83 47.26 -30.98 33.75
C GLY A 83 48.21 -30.91 32.55
N PHE A 84 47.89 -30.17 31.50
CA PHE A 84 48.80 -29.98 30.37
C PHE A 84 49.94 -29.02 30.70
N LYS A 85 49.70 -27.99 31.51
CA LYS A 85 50.76 -27.10 32.01
C LYS A 85 51.78 -27.84 32.85
N GLU A 86 51.30 -28.67 33.80
CA GLU A 86 52.19 -29.54 34.58
C GLU A 86 53.06 -30.44 33.69
N LEU A 87 52.51 -30.90 32.56
CA LEU A 87 53.26 -31.68 31.58
C LEU A 87 54.35 -30.82 30.91
N LEU A 88 54.00 -29.64 30.41
CA LEU A 88 54.94 -28.74 29.73
C LEU A 88 56.07 -28.29 30.65
N GLU A 89 55.75 -27.93 31.91
CA GLU A 89 56.73 -27.56 32.94
C GLU A 89 57.69 -28.72 33.24
N ALA A 90 57.18 -29.94 33.37
CA ALA A 90 58.01 -31.13 33.61
C ALA A 90 59.00 -31.41 32.47
N TYR A 91 58.73 -30.93 31.26
CA TYR A 91 59.61 -31.05 30.10
C TYR A 91 60.32 -29.74 29.70
N GLN A 92 60.18 -28.67 30.50
CA GLN A 92 60.76 -27.34 30.27
C GLN A 92 60.39 -26.76 28.90
N LEU A 93 59.11 -26.86 28.53
CA LEU A 93 58.59 -26.34 27.26
C LEU A 93 57.82 -25.04 27.48
N ASP A 94 58.19 -23.99 26.75
CA ASP A 94 57.49 -22.72 26.75
C ASP A 94 56.15 -22.83 26.00
N TYR A 95 55.17 -22.03 26.43
CA TYR A 95 53.87 -21.97 25.78
C TYR A 95 53.28 -20.57 25.80
N GLY A 96 52.42 -20.30 24.82
CA GLY A 96 51.61 -19.10 24.73
C GLY A 96 50.12 -19.41 24.73
N TYR A 97 49.31 -18.36 24.70
CA TYR A 97 47.86 -18.45 24.59
C TYR A 97 47.37 -17.92 23.26
N THR A 98 46.32 -18.54 22.72
CA THR A 98 45.66 -18.07 21.51
C THR A 98 44.14 -18.09 21.61
N ALA A 99 43.51 -17.02 21.17
CA ALA A 99 42.07 -16.99 20.94
C ALA A 99 41.77 -17.67 19.60
N THR A 100 40.90 -18.68 19.62
CA THR A 100 40.56 -19.49 18.45
C THR A 100 39.06 -19.62 18.26
N CYS A 101 38.63 -19.92 17.04
CA CYS A 101 37.24 -20.22 16.74
C CYS A 101 36.82 -21.56 17.38
N HIS A 102 35.82 -21.53 18.25
CA HIS A 102 35.30 -22.71 18.95
C HIS A 102 34.77 -23.78 17.97
N LEU A 103 34.02 -23.37 16.94
CA LEU A 103 33.44 -24.29 15.95
C LEU A 103 34.49 -24.92 15.02
N CYS A 104 35.55 -24.18 14.68
CA CYS A 104 36.70 -24.73 13.95
C CYS A 104 37.36 -25.84 14.75
N LEU A 105 37.63 -25.60 16.04
CA LEU A 105 38.26 -26.58 16.92
C LEU A 105 37.44 -27.87 17.07
N ILE A 106 36.11 -27.75 17.20
CA ILE A 106 35.20 -28.92 17.22
C ILE A 106 35.29 -29.70 15.91
N SER A 107 35.42 -29.01 14.78
CA SER A 107 35.56 -29.61 13.45
C SER A 107 37.00 -30.09 13.15
N GLY A 108 37.92 -30.00 14.12
CA GLY A 108 39.32 -30.36 13.97
C GLY A 108 40.10 -29.46 12.99
N LYS A 109 39.67 -28.21 12.85
CA LYS A 109 40.32 -27.14 12.08
C LYS A 109 40.81 -26.04 13.02
N TYR A 110 41.56 -25.09 12.49
CA TYR A 110 42.11 -23.97 13.25
C TYR A 110 41.81 -22.63 12.56
N SER A 111 41.46 -21.62 13.36
CA SER A 111 41.31 -20.23 12.92
C SER A 111 41.47 -19.29 14.12
N ILE A 112 42.30 -18.26 13.97
CA ILE A 112 42.59 -17.28 15.03
C ILE A 112 41.46 -16.25 15.13
N THR A 113 41.06 -15.90 16.36
CA THR A 113 39.94 -14.99 16.65
C THR A 113 40.34 -13.78 17.51
N LYS A 114 41.62 -13.36 17.48
CA LYS A 114 42.18 -12.30 18.35
C LYS A 114 41.36 -10.99 18.36
N SER A 115 41.20 -10.32 17.22
CA SER A 115 40.49 -9.02 17.13
C SER A 115 39.25 -9.05 16.23
N ASN A 116 39.07 -10.10 15.44
CA ASN A 116 38.03 -10.20 14.42
C ASN A 116 37.16 -11.45 14.66
N TYR A 117 36.46 -11.48 15.80
CA TYR A 117 35.61 -12.60 16.21
C TYR A 117 34.14 -12.21 16.24
N ILE A 118 33.30 -13.24 16.17
CA ILE A 118 31.86 -13.13 16.36
C ILE A 118 31.50 -13.96 17.59
N GLU A 119 30.65 -13.40 18.45
CA GLU A 119 30.15 -14.10 19.63
C GLU A 119 28.97 -15.02 19.27
N PHE A 120 28.98 -16.24 19.78
CA PHE A 120 27.87 -17.19 19.66
C PHE A 120 27.81 -18.11 20.89
N HIS A 121 26.68 -18.10 21.60
CA HIS A 121 26.45 -18.78 22.88
C HIS A 121 27.57 -18.50 23.91
N GLY A 122 28.03 -17.25 23.98
CA GLY A 122 29.13 -16.82 24.85
C GLY A 122 30.53 -17.31 24.44
N ARG A 123 30.69 -17.92 23.25
CA ARG A 123 31.96 -18.38 22.68
C ARG A 123 32.39 -17.52 21.50
N ARG A 124 33.69 -17.50 21.22
CA ARG A 124 34.27 -16.80 20.04
C ARG A 124 34.32 -17.72 18.83
N ILE A 125 33.78 -17.27 17.70
CA ILE A 125 33.83 -17.97 16.41
C ILE A 125 34.36 -17.05 15.30
N CYS A 126 34.92 -17.64 14.24
CA CYS A 126 35.35 -16.89 13.05
C CYS A 126 34.15 -16.55 12.15
N GLU A 127 34.35 -15.59 11.24
CA GLU A 127 33.30 -15.09 10.34
C GLU A 127 32.72 -16.19 9.44
N ASP A 128 33.56 -17.08 8.90
CA ASP A 128 33.11 -18.19 8.04
C ASP A 128 32.22 -19.18 8.81
N CYS A 129 32.62 -19.55 10.03
CA CYS A 129 31.79 -20.40 10.89
C CYS A 129 30.47 -19.72 11.26
N ALA A 130 30.50 -18.42 11.56
CA ALA A 130 29.28 -17.68 11.87
C ALA A 130 28.33 -17.57 10.67
N LYS A 131 28.87 -17.32 9.46
CA LYS A 131 28.09 -17.30 8.21
C LYS A 131 27.48 -18.67 7.93
N ASN A 132 28.25 -19.75 8.07
CA ASN A 132 27.74 -21.10 7.86
C ASN A 132 26.64 -21.49 8.86
N GLU A 133 26.80 -21.13 10.14
CA GLU A 133 25.77 -21.39 11.15
C GLU A 133 24.52 -20.55 10.88
N LEU A 134 24.68 -19.28 10.51
CA LEU A 134 23.55 -18.43 10.10
C LEU A 134 22.83 -19.04 8.89
N VAL A 135 23.54 -19.52 7.86
CA VAL A 135 22.92 -20.22 6.71
C VAL A 135 22.17 -21.46 7.16
N ARG A 136 22.71 -22.22 8.10
CA ARG A 136 22.08 -23.43 8.64
C ARG A 136 20.76 -23.11 9.33
N GLU A 137 20.74 -22.09 10.18
CA GLU A 137 19.53 -21.62 10.87
C GLU A 137 18.51 -21.02 9.89
N MET A 138 18.98 -20.30 8.87
CA MET A 138 18.13 -19.71 7.82
C MET A 138 17.44 -20.76 6.93
N LYS A 139 17.89 -22.03 6.90
CA LYS A 139 17.25 -23.08 6.07
C LYS A 139 15.77 -23.25 6.38
N ASN A 140 15.36 -23.00 7.62
CA ASN A 140 13.97 -23.10 8.05
C ASN A 140 13.11 -21.88 7.63
N PHE A 141 13.73 -20.77 7.23
CA PHE A 141 13.06 -19.50 6.95
C PHE A 141 12.99 -19.17 5.45
N LYS A 142 13.59 -19.97 4.55
CA LYS A 142 13.60 -19.81 3.08
C LYS A 142 13.79 -18.36 2.57
N LEU A 143 14.66 -17.59 3.25
CA LEU A 143 14.93 -16.20 2.90
C LEU A 143 15.44 -16.03 1.47
N GLY A 144 14.97 -14.99 0.77
CA GLY A 144 15.48 -14.57 -0.53
C GLY A 144 16.92 -14.05 -0.45
N ARG A 145 17.53 -13.84 -1.62
CA ARG A 145 18.96 -13.49 -1.73
C ARG A 145 19.32 -12.21 -0.96
N HIS A 146 18.50 -11.16 -1.08
CA HIS A 146 18.74 -9.89 -0.40
C HIS A 146 18.55 -9.99 1.13
N GLY A 147 17.64 -10.84 1.60
CA GLY A 147 17.47 -11.13 3.02
C GLY A 147 18.73 -11.75 3.62
N GLN A 148 19.30 -12.75 2.94
CA GLN A 148 20.54 -13.40 3.35
C GLN A 148 21.71 -12.40 3.36
N GLU A 149 21.89 -11.62 2.28
CA GLU A 149 22.92 -10.59 2.19
C GLU A 149 22.82 -9.57 3.34
N ARG A 150 21.61 -9.13 3.70
CA ARG A 150 21.39 -8.19 4.82
C ARG A 150 21.76 -8.82 6.16
N LEU A 151 21.34 -10.05 6.44
CA LEU A 151 21.68 -10.70 7.71
C LEU A 151 23.19 -10.91 7.85
N PHE A 152 23.90 -11.22 6.75
CA PHE A 152 25.37 -11.26 6.77
C PHE A 152 25.99 -9.89 7.07
N GLN A 153 25.47 -8.80 6.49
CA GLN A 153 25.94 -7.44 6.80
C GLN A 153 25.71 -7.09 8.28
N ILE A 154 24.54 -7.41 8.83
CA ILE A 154 24.23 -7.19 10.26
C ILE A 154 25.17 -8.02 11.13
N LEU A 155 25.40 -9.29 10.79
CA LEU A 155 26.30 -10.20 11.51
C LEU A 155 27.73 -9.66 11.56
N VAL A 156 28.26 -9.21 10.42
CA VAL A 156 29.61 -8.62 10.34
C VAL A 156 29.71 -7.31 11.11
N LYS A 157 28.66 -6.48 11.06
CA LYS A 157 28.63 -5.18 11.76
C LYS A 157 28.52 -5.32 13.28
N HIS A 158 27.64 -6.19 13.77
CA HIS A 158 27.32 -6.32 15.20
C HIS A 158 28.15 -7.38 15.93
N ARG A 159 28.84 -8.26 15.20
CA ARG A 159 29.77 -9.27 15.73
C ARG A 159 29.18 -10.18 16.82
N ASN A 160 27.87 -10.41 16.79
CA ASN A 160 27.17 -11.32 17.72
C ASN A 160 26.06 -12.07 16.96
N LEU A 161 26.22 -13.39 16.84
CA LEU A 161 25.31 -14.26 16.08
C LEU A 161 24.00 -14.50 16.82
N ASP A 162 24.02 -14.66 18.15
CA ASP A 162 22.77 -14.84 18.94
C ASP A 162 21.81 -13.66 18.75
N ARG A 163 22.35 -12.44 18.73
CA ARG A 163 21.59 -11.21 18.48
C ARG A 163 21.01 -11.15 17.07
N VAL A 164 21.75 -11.60 16.06
CA VAL A 164 21.26 -11.65 14.67
C VAL A 164 20.18 -12.72 14.51
N LEU A 165 20.39 -13.90 15.08
CA LEU A 165 19.38 -14.98 15.11
C LEU A 165 18.14 -14.58 15.89
N ALA A 166 18.28 -13.76 16.94
CA ALA A 166 17.13 -13.19 17.65
C ALA A 166 16.24 -12.33 16.76
N MET A 167 16.74 -11.77 15.64
CA MET A 167 15.87 -11.08 14.67
C MET A 167 14.93 -12.04 13.92
N LEU A 168 15.30 -13.32 13.83
CA LEU A 168 14.48 -14.39 13.27
C LEU A 168 13.57 -15.02 14.32
N SER A 169 13.63 -14.56 15.58
CA SER A 169 12.86 -15.08 16.70
C SER A 169 11.96 -13.99 17.34
N PRO A 170 10.64 -14.23 17.47
CA PRO A 170 9.70 -13.21 17.98
C PRO A 170 9.94 -12.71 19.40
N GLU A 171 10.68 -13.46 20.21
CA GLU A 171 10.76 -13.23 21.65
C GLU A 171 11.70 -12.08 22.00
N LYS A 172 12.78 -11.89 21.22
CA LYS A 172 13.85 -10.93 21.51
C LYS A 172 14.05 -9.95 20.36
N LEU A 173 13.09 -9.05 20.15
CA LEU A 173 13.23 -7.93 19.23
C LEU A 173 14.20 -6.88 19.78
N ASP A 174 15.28 -6.64 19.06
CA ASP A 174 16.25 -5.58 19.32
C ASP A 174 16.07 -4.45 18.28
N SER A 175 15.58 -3.29 18.72
CA SER A 175 15.30 -2.15 17.82
C SER A 175 16.53 -1.66 17.05
N GLY A 176 17.74 -1.88 17.58
CA GLY A 176 18.99 -1.52 16.90
C GLY A 176 19.31 -2.41 15.71
N LEU A 177 18.78 -3.64 15.67
CA LEU A 177 19.03 -4.63 14.62
C LEU A 177 17.92 -4.63 13.56
N THR A 178 16.68 -4.40 13.98
CA THR A 178 15.51 -4.40 13.09
C THR A 178 15.45 -3.16 12.21
N ARG A 179 16.12 -2.06 12.63
CA ARG A 179 16.19 -0.82 11.86
C ARG A 179 16.94 -1.04 10.54
N PHE A 180 16.22 -0.85 9.45
CA PHE A 180 16.76 -0.85 8.10
C PHE A 180 17.62 0.40 7.88
N ASP A 181 16.99 1.57 8.03
CA ASP A 181 17.60 2.90 7.98
C ASP A 181 16.73 3.97 8.69
N THR A 182 17.21 5.21 8.66
CA THR A 182 16.49 6.38 9.17
C THR A 182 16.43 7.45 8.09
N ILE A 183 15.22 7.82 7.69
CA ILE A 183 14.96 9.02 6.90
C ILE A 183 15.13 10.21 7.85
N GLN A 184 16.20 10.96 7.67
CA GLN A 184 16.56 12.08 8.54
C GLN A 184 15.54 13.23 8.42
N ALA A 185 15.38 13.98 9.52
CA ALA A 185 14.68 15.25 9.44
C ALA A 185 15.59 16.31 8.80
N SER A 186 15.05 17.09 7.88
CA SER A 186 15.78 18.17 7.20
C SER A 186 15.44 19.52 7.84
N ARG A 187 16.41 20.45 7.90
CA ARG A 187 16.30 21.72 8.64
C ARG A 187 15.49 22.77 7.87
N THR A 188 14.44 23.26 8.55
CA THR A 188 13.69 24.52 8.34
C THR A 188 14.25 25.46 7.27
N GLY A 189 13.65 25.42 6.07
CA GLY A 189 13.75 26.49 5.09
C GLY A 189 13.19 27.83 5.59
N ARG A 190 13.46 28.91 4.85
CA ARG A 190 12.97 30.26 5.19
C ARG A 190 11.44 30.28 5.32
N THR A 191 10.93 31.06 6.26
CA THR A 191 9.51 31.25 6.51
C THR A 191 9.13 32.73 6.37
N ILE A 192 7.97 33.00 5.77
CA ILE A 192 7.39 34.35 5.70
C ILE A 192 6.32 34.51 6.79
N LYS A 193 6.32 35.64 7.49
CA LYS A 193 5.24 35.95 8.46
C LYS A 193 3.96 36.31 7.72
N VAL A 194 2.82 35.82 8.20
CA VAL A 194 1.50 36.04 7.55
C VAL A 194 1.16 37.53 7.44
N LYS A 195 1.59 38.34 8.41
CA LYS A 195 1.40 39.80 8.39
C LYS A 195 2.02 40.47 7.16
N ASP A 196 3.12 39.94 6.65
CA ASP A 196 3.94 40.51 5.57
C ASP A 196 3.45 40.04 4.19
N LEU A 197 2.46 39.13 4.13
CA LEU A 197 1.91 38.65 2.86
C LEU A 197 1.12 39.74 2.12
N ALA A 198 1.36 39.89 0.82
CA ALA A 198 0.61 40.77 -0.05
C ALA A 198 -0.72 40.13 -0.50
N ILE A 199 -1.64 39.91 0.44
CA ILE A 199 -2.97 39.32 0.21
C ILE A 199 -4.10 40.27 0.61
N HIS A 200 -5.32 39.97 0.15
CA HIS A 200 -6.52 40.74 0.45
C HIS A 200 -6.70 40.94 1.97
N PRO A 201 -7.03 42.16 2.45
CA PRO A 201 -7.09 42.47 3.89
C PRO A 201 -8.04 41.56 4.68
N ASP A 202 -9.21 41.24 4.13
CA ASP A 202 -10.19 40.40 4.83
C ASP A 202 -9.72 38.95 4.98
N PHE A 203 -8.97 38.44 4.00
CA PHE A 203 -8.35 37.12 4.13
C PHE A 203 -7.20 37.13 5.13
N LYS A 204 -6.38 38.19 5.12
CA LYS A 204 -5.31 38.38 6.12
C LYS A 204 -5.87 38.39 7.55
N LYS A 205 -6.99 39.08 7.80
CA LYS A 205 -7.68 39.10 9.11
C LYS A 205 -8.12 37.72 9.57
N LEU A 206 -8.53 36.83 8.66
CA LEU A 206 -8.91 35.45 8.98
C LEU A 206 -7.71 34.54 9.26
N LEU A 207 -6.58 34.77 8.58
CA LEU A 207 -5.38 33.94 8.72
C LEU A 207 -4.56 34.28 9.96
N LEU A 208 -4.41 35.56 10.32
CA LEU A 208 -3.56 36.01 11.43
C LEU A 208 -3.84 35.33 12.79
N PRO A 209 -5.10 35.08 13.19
CA PRO A 209 -5.39 34.37 14.45
C PRO A 209 -5.03 32.89 14.42
N GLN A 210 -4.86 32.31 13.23
CA GLN A 210 -4.67 30.87 13.03
C GLN A 210 -3.23 30.49 12.70
N LEU A 211 -2.47 31.41 12.11
CA LEU A 211 -1.14 31.14 11.60
C LEU A 211 -0.25 32.39 11.70
N GLU A 212 0.87 32.27 12.41
CA GLU A 212 1.85 33.36 12.53
C GLU A 212 2.80 33.41 11.31
N GLN A 213 3.26 32.24 10.86
CA GLN A 213 4.25 32.08 9.79
C GLN A 213 3.86 30.96 8.82
N LEU A 214 4.18 31.15 7.54
CA LEU A 214 4.05 30.13 6.52
C LEU A 214 5.12 29.05 6.69
N MET A 215 4.76 27.81 6.37
CA MET A 215 5.73 26.72 6.24
C MET A 215 6.69 26.96 5.05
N PRO A 216 7.87 26.33 5.02
CA PRO A 216 8.84 26.56 3.94
C PRO A 216 8.30 26.29 2.53
N VAL A 217 7.57 25.19 2.31
CA VAL A 217 6.95 24.90 0.99
C VAL A 217 5.94 25.98 0.58
N GLN A 218 5.18 26.52 1.54
CA GLN A 218 4.24 27.62 1.28
C GLN A 218 4.98 28.91 0.97
N THR A 219 6.10 29.16 1.64
CA THR A 219 7.00 30.30 1.38
C THR A 219 7.59 30.21 -0.03
N LEU A 220 8.15 29.07 -0.41
CA LEU A 220 8.69 28.81 -1.76
C LEU A 220 7.62 29.02 -2.83
N SER A 221 6.39 28.57 -2.58
CA SER A 221 5.26 28.81 -3.48
C SER A 221 4.95 30.31 -3.62
N VAL A 222 4.92 31.08 -2.52
CA VAL A 222 4.73 32.53 -2.56
C VAL A 222 5.85 33.22 -3.36
N GLU A 223 7.10 32.89 -3.10
CA GLU A 223 8.28 33.41 -3.83
C GLU A 223 8.27 32.99 -5.31
N GLY A 224 7.72 31.80 -5.62
CA GLY A 224 7.46 31.31 -6.97
C GLY A 224 6.31 32.04 -7.70
N GLY A 225 5.76 33.11 -7.12
CA GLY A 225 4.74 33.95 -7.72
C GLY A 225 3.30 33.46 -7.52
N LEU A 226 2.99 32.83 -6.38
CA LEU A 226 1.63 32.37 -6.06
C LEU A 226 0.59 33.50 -6.19
N PHE A 227 0.90 34.70 -5.69
CA PHE A 227 -0.03 35.84 -5.73
C PHE A 227 0.03 36.62 -7.07
N GLU A 228 1.02 36.35 -7.91
CA GLU A 228 1.17 36.90 -9.26
C GLU A 228 0.27 36.19 -10.28
N GLY A 229 -0.41 35.11 -9.86
CA GLY A 229 -1.26 34.31 -10.74
C GLY A 229 -0.53 33.24 -11.53
N LYS A 230 0.74 32.94 -11.21
CA LYS A 230 1.52 31.88 -11.88
C LYS A 230 0.98 30.51 -11.54
N ASN A 231 0.87 29.64 -12.55
CA ASN A 231 0.54 28.23 -12.34
C ASN A 231 1.70 27.52 -11.63
N GLN A 232 1.40 26.62 -10.69
CA GLN A 232 2.42 25.92 -9.92
C GLN A 232 2.10 24.44 -9.75
N LEU A 233 3.12 23.60 -9.88
CA LEU A 233 3.11 22.20 -9.46
C LEU A 233 3.89 22.09 -8.16
N ILE A 234 3.21 21.72 -7.09
CA ILE A 234 3.78 21.57 -5.75
C ILE A 234 3.92 20.08 -5.45
N VAL A 235 5.17 19.63 -5.34
CA VAL A 235 5.53 18.27 -4.93
C VAL A 235 6.20 18.35 -3.57
N SER A 236 5.54 17.83 -2.54
CA SER A 236 6.10 17.82 -1.19
C SER A 236 5.49 16.70 -0.38
N ALA A 237 6.14 16.23 0.69
CA ALA A 237 5.62 15.17 1.55
C ALA A 237 4.20 15.45 2.10
N THR A 238 3.48 14.39 2.50
CA THR A 238 2.19 14.54 3.20
C THR A 238 2.36 15.28 4.52
N ALA A 239 1.35 16.07 4.92
CA ALA A 239 1.36 16.90 6.13
C ALA A 239 2.33 18.10 6.15
N THR A 240 2.83 18.58 4.99
CA THR A 240 3.60 19.85 4.87
C THR A 240 2.73 21.08 4.61
N GLY A 241 1.40 20.96 4.76
CA GLY A 241 0.47 22.08 4.59
C GLY A 241 0.20 22.48 3.13
N LYS A 242 0.37 21.56 2.16
CA LYS A 242 0.10 21.78 0.72
C LYS A 242 -1.29 22.35 0.42
N THR A 243 -2.33 21.90 1.14
CA THR A 243 -3.70 22.41 0.95
C THR A 243 -3.78 23.93 1.12
N LEU A 244 -3.04 24.49 2.09
CA LEU A 244 -3.07 25.93 2.34
C LEU A 244 -2.56 26.74 1.15
N ILE A 245 -1.68 26.19 0.32
CA ILE A 245 -1.20 26.87 -0.91
C ILE A 245 -2.35 27.10 -1.88
N GLY A 246 -3.19 26.09 -2.09
CA GLY A 246 -4.40 26.21 -2.91
C GLY A 246 -5.41 27.19 -2.32
N GLU A 247 -5.58 27.20 -1.00
CA GLU A 247 -6.42 28.18 -0.30
C GLU A 247 -5.86 29.61 -0.45
N LEU A 248 -4.55 29.79 -0.31
CA LEU A 248 -3.88 31.08 -0.41
C LEU A 248 -4.10 31.70 -1.80
N ALA A 249 -3.93 30.93 -2.87
CA ALA A 249 -4.22 31.39 -4.22
C ALA A 249 -5.71 31.64 -4.44
N GLY A 250 -6.55 30.65 -4.14
CA GLY A 250 -7.96 30.66 -4.50
C GLY A 250 -8.78 31.72 -3.77
N ILE A 251 -8.63 31.84 -2.44
CA ILE A 251 -9.37 32.82 -1.64
C ILE A 251 -8.88 34.24 -1.96
N ASN A 252 -7.57 34.44 -2.14
CA ASN A 252 -7.05 35.75 -2.52
C ASN A 252 -7.55 36.20 -3.89
N ASN A 253 -7.55 35.30 -4.90
CA ASN A 253 -8.06 35.61 -6.22
C ASN A 253 -9.57 35.85 -6.24
N LEU A 254 -10.33 35.09 -5.44
CA LEU A 254 -11.77 35.29 -5.25
C LEU A 254 -12.08 36.69 -4.73
N LEU A 255 -11.45 37.09 -3.62
CA LEU A 255 -11.70 38.40 -3.00
C LEU A 255 -11.23 39.58 -3.88
N ASN A 256 -10.20 39.36 -4.70
CA ASN A 256 -9.75 40.34 -5.70
C ASN A 256 -10.59 40.32 -7.00
N GLY A 257 -11.73 39.63 -7.04
CA GLY A 257 -12.66 39.64 -8.19
C GLY A 257 -12.18 38.88 -9.43
N LYS A 258 -11.13 38.04 -9.30
CA LYS A 258 -10.61 37.26 -10.43
C LYS A 258 -11.52 36.07 -10.81
N GLY A 259 -12.42 35.65 -9.93
CA GLY A 259 -13.41 34.61 -10.16
C GLY A 259 -13.46 33.60 -9.03
N LYS A 260 -14.31 32.59 -9.17
CA LYS A 260 -14.51 31.56 -8.13
C LYS A 260 -13.33 30.60 -8.02
N MET A 261 -13.29 29.89 -6.90
CA MET A 261 -12.31 28.84 -6.62
C MET A 261 -12.92 27.46 -6.84
N LEU A 262 -12.30 26.64 -7.69
CA LEU A 262 -12.58 25.20 -7.79
C LEU A 262 -11.52 24.43 -7.01
N PHE A 263 -11.91 23.61 -6.03
CA PHE A 263 -11.00 22.73 -5.30
C PHE A 263 -11.38 21.28 -5.57
N LEU A 264 -10.57 20.60 -6.37
CA LEU A 264 -10.88 19.29 -6.93
C LEU A 264 -10.00 18.22 -6.30
N VAL A 265 -10.63 17.10 -5.92
CA VAL A 265 -9.99 15.97 -5.25
C VAL A 265 -10.40 14.65 -5.90
N PRO A 266 -9.62 13.57 -5.78
CA PRO A 266 -9.92 12.29 -6.44
C PRO A 266 -11.08 11.52 -5.80
N LEU A 267 -11.39 11.76 -4.52
CA LEU A 267 -12.36 10.95 -3.76
C LEU A 267 -13.50 11.78 -3.18
N VAL A 268 -14.68 11.17 -3.16
CA VAL A 268 -15.89 11.76 -2.56
C VAL A 268 -15.71 12.06 -1.07
N ALA A 269 -15.00 11.20 -0.33
CA ALA A 269 -14.74 11.42 1.10
C ALA A 269 -13.92 12.70 1.33
N LEU A 270 -12.85 12.91 0.55
CA LEU A 270 -12.04 14.13 0.60
C LEU A 270 -12.85 15.37 0.23
N ALA A 271 -13.73 15.26 -0.78
CA ALA A 271 -14.54 16.38 -1.21
C ALA A 271 -15.48 16.84 -0.09
N ASN A 272 -16.12 15.89 0.62
CA ASN A 272 -16.94 16.19 1.79
C ASN A 272 -16.13 16.85 2.91
N GLN A 273 -14.95 16.30 3.24
CA GLN A 273 -14.07 16.85 4.27
C GLN A 273 -13.65 18.31 3.96
N LYS A 274 -13.22 18.57 2.71
CA LYS A 274 -12.83 19.91 2.28
C LYS A 274 -14.02 20.87 2.25
N TYR A 275 -15.22 20.39 1.88
CA TYR A 275 -16.44 21.19 1.96
C TYR A 275 -16.76 21.61 3.39
N GLU A 276 -16.73 20.69 4.36
CA GLU A 276 -16.94 21.01 5.77
C GLU A 276 -15.89 22.00 6.28
N GLN A 277 -14.62 21.77 5.95
CA GLN A 277 -13.49 22.63 6.33
C GLN A 277 -13.66 24.06 5.78
N PHE A 278 -13.90 24.21 4.48
CA PHE A 278 -14.03 25.52 3.84
C PHE A 278 -15.31 26.24 4.24
N THR A 279 -16.42 25.52 4.41
CA THR A 279 -17.67 26.10 4.91
C THR A 279 -17.45 26.66 6.32
N LYS A 280 -16.78 25.91 7.21
CA LYS A 280 -16.48 26.38 8.56
C LYS A 280 -15.52 27.57 8.57
N ARG A 281 -14.47 27.54 7.75
CA ARG A 281 -13.39 28.53 7.76
C ARG A 281 -13.73 29.85 7.05
N TYR A 282 -14.52 29.78 5.98
CA TYR A 282 -14.71 30.91 5.05
C TYR A 282 -16.15 31.42 4.97
N SER A 283 -17.08 30.90 5.79
CA SER A 283 -18.50 31.31 5.77
C SER A 283 -18.75 32.81 5.92
N SER A 284 -17.83 33.56 6.54
CA SER A 284 -17.92 35.01 6.69
C SER A 284 -17.59 35.80 5.43
N ILE A 285 -16.88 35.20 4.46
CA ILE A 285 -16.37 35.88 3.27
C ILE A 285 -16.78 35.22 1.95
N ALA A 286 -17.21 33.96 1.96
CA ALA A 286 -17.50 33.19 0.75
C ALA A 286 -18.53 32.09 1.02
N LYS A 287 -19.39 31.83 0.02
CA LYS A 287 -20.30 30.68 0.02
C LYS A 287 -19.60 29.46 -0.59
N THR A 288 -19.65 28.34 0.11
CA THR A 288 -19.07 27.06 -0.35
C THR A 288 -20.18 26.13 -0.81
N SER A 289 -19.97 25.41 -1.92
CA SER A 289 -20.80 24.27 -2.33
C SER A 289 -19.99 23.01 -2.56
N LEU A 290 -20.69 21.88 -2.51
CA LEU A 290 -20.15 20.56 -2.79
C LEU A 290 -20.65 20.05 -4.14
N ARG A 291 -19.73 19.63 -5.02
CA ARG A 291 -20.01 18.99 -6.30
C ARG A 291 -19.37 17.62 -6.38
N ILE A 292 -20.10 16.62 -5.90
CA ILE A 292 -19.74 15.21 -6.03
C ILE A 292 -20.73 14.53 -6.98
N GLY A 293 -20.35 13.39 -7.55
CA GLY A 293 -21.34 12.48 -8.11
C GLY A 293 -22.22 11.99 -6.96
N THR A 294 -23.37 12.64 -6.72
CA THR A 294 -24.25 12.31 -5.60
C THR A 294 -24.76 10.88 -5.75
N SER A 295 -24.72 10.14 -4.64
CA SER A 295 -25.46 8.88 -4.53
C SER A 295 -26.93 9.16 -4.81
N ARG A 296 -27.53 8.38 -5.72
CA ARG A 296 -28.94 8.49 -6.09
C ARG A 296 -29.82 7.56 -5.26
N ILE A 297 -29.20 6.59 -4.61
CA ILE A 297 -29.87 5.56 -3.79
C ILE A 297 -30.06 6.01 -2.34
N THR A 298 -29.22 6.91 -1.83
CA THR A 298 -29.34 7.43 -0.46
C THR A 298 -30.05 8.78 -0.44
N LYS A 299 -30.86 9.02 0.60
CA LYS A 299 -31.53 10.31 0.79
C LYS A 299 -30.50 11.43 0.80
N LYS A 300 -30.75 12.49 0.03
CA LYS A 300 -29.94 13.72 0.07
C LYS A 300 -29.79 14.18 1.52
N VAL A 301 -28.53 14.30 1.96
CA VAL A 301 -28.22 14.89 3.26
C VAL A 301 -28.76 16.33 3.26
N LYS A 302 -29.77 16.58 4.11
CA LYS A 302 -30.36 17.92 4.25
C LYS A 302 -29.28 18.90 4.74
N GLY A 303 -29.21 20.08 4.11
CA GLY A 303 -28.28 21.16 4.50
C GLY A 303 -26.99 21.26 3.69
N ILE A 304 -26.74 20.38 2.70
CA ILE A 304 -25.59 20.52 1.80
C ILE A 304 -25.92 21.49 0.65
N GLN A 305 -25.14 22.56 0.52
CA GLN A 305 -25.25 23.49 -0.60
C GLN A 305 -24.60 22.90 -1.84
N THR A 306 -25.37 22.74 -2.92
CA THR A 306 -24.90 22.14 -4.19
C THR A 306 -24.95 23.11 -5.37
N SER A 307 -25.24 24.39 -5.11
CA SER A 307 -25.34 25.40 -6.15
C SER A 307 -24.01 25.65 -6.85
N LEU A 308 -24.05 25.73 -8.19
CA LEU A 308 -22.90 26.15 -9.00
C LEU A 308 -22.66 27.67 -8.95
N SER A 309 -23.59 28.44 -8.37
CA SER A 309 -23.42 29.88 -8.16
C SER A 309 -22.55 30.26 -6.96
N SER A 310 -22.12 29.28 -6.15
CA SER A 310 -21.22 29.52 -5.01
C SER A 310 -19.85 30.06 -5.44
N ASP A 311 -19.20 30.75 -4.49
CA ASP A 311 -17.88 31.37 -4.63
C ASP A 311 -16.73 30.35 -4.55
N ILE A 312 -16.95 29.28 -3.79
CA ILE A 312 -16.04 28.14 -3.65
C ILE A 312 -16.82 26.87 -4.01
N ILE A 313 -16.31 26.08 -4.95
CA ILE A 313 -16.86 24.79 -5.31
C ILE A 313 -15.82 23.72 -4.99
N THR A 314 -16.12 22.91 -3.99
CA THR A 314 -15.33 21.72 -3.66
C THR A 314 -15.95 20.52 -4.36
N GLY A 315 -15.19 19.69 -5.06
CA GLY A 315 -15.78 18.57 -5.79
C GLY A 315 -14.83 17.45 -6.16
N THR A 316 -15.39 16.33 -6.63
CA THR A 316 -14.56 15.30 -7.29
C THR A 316 -14.28 15.67 -8.73
N TYR A 317 -13.23 15.08 -9.31
CA TYR A 317 -12.92 15.22 -10.74
C TYR A 317 -14.14 14.95 -11.61
N GLU A 318 -14.79 13.80 -11.42
CA GLU A 318 -15.96 13.38 -12.19
C GLU A 318 -17.16 14.31 -11.97
N GLY A 319 -17.32 14.85 -10.75
CA GLY A 319 -18.46 15.71 -10.41
C GLY A 319 -18.45 17.02 -11.19
N VAL A 320 -17.25 17.58 -11.42
CA VAL A 320 -17.04 18.79 -12.23
C VAL A 320 -16.94 18.45 -13.71
N ASP A 321 -16.23 17.38 -14.08
CA ASP A 321 -16.09 16.98 -15.47
C ASP A 321 -17.44 16.61 -16.12
N PHE A 322 -18.36 16.02 -15.35
CA PHE A 322 -19.74 15.80 -15.79
C PHE A 322 -20.41 17.08 -16.30
N ILE A 323 -20.17 18.23 -15.67
CA ILE A 323 -20.75 19.51 -16.08
C ILE A 323 -20.20 19.92 -17.45
N LEU A 324 -18.91 19.74 -17.66
CA LEU A 324 -18.22 20.05 -18.91
C LEU A 324 -18.68 19.11 -20.03
N ARG A 325 -18.71 17.81 -19.76
CA ARG A 325 -19.17 16.74 -20.67
C ARG A 325 -20.66 16.81 -20.99
N SER A 326 -21.46 17.47 -20.15
CA SER A 326 -22.88 17.72 -20.43
C SER A 326 -23.12 19.00 -21.25
N GLY A 327 -22.07 19.69 -21.71
CA GLY A 327 -22.18 20.96 -22.43
C GLY A 327 -22.63 22.14 -21.57
N ASN A 328 -22.62 22.01 -20.25
CA ASN A 328 -23.11 23.00 -19.30
C ASN A 328 -21.99 23.86 -18.71
N SER A 329 -20.83 23.95 -19.38
CA SER A 329 -19.64 24.68 -18.91
C SER A 329 -19.93 26.13 -18.49
N LYS A 330 -20.83 26.82 -19.20
CA LYS A 330 -21.26 28.20 -18.87
C LYS A 330 -21.82 28.36 -17.46
N THR A 331 -22.41 27.31 -16.89
CA THR A 331 -22.97 27.33 -15.53
C THR A 331 -21.91 27.47 -14.43
N LEU A 332 -20.65 27.13 -14.74
CA LEU A 332 -19.53 27.34 -13.81
C LEU A 332 -19.16 28.81 -13.67
N GLY A 333 -19.54 29.68 -14.62
CA GLY A 333 -19.20 31.10 -14.58
C GLY A 333 -17.69 31.39 -14.65
N LYS A 334 -17.27 32.55 -14.16
CA LYS A 334 -15.86 32.98 -14.18
C LYS A 334 -15.05 32.27 -13.10
N ILE A 335 -14.03 31.50 -13.51
CA ILE A 335 -13.14 30.76 -12.62
C ILE A 335 -11.82 31.52 -12.46
N GLY A 336 -11.45 31.86 -11.22
CA GLY A 336 -10.19 32.54 -10.91
C GLY A 336 -9.06 31.56 -10.59
N THR A 337 -9.39 30.44 -9.94
CA THR A 337 -8.39 29.45 -9.52
C THR A 337 -8.94 28.04 -9.56
N VAL A 338 -8.14 27.11 -10.06
CA VAL A 338 -8.40 25.66 -10.01
C VAL A 338 -7.28 25.01 -9.21
N VAL A 339 -7.65 24.32 -8.14
CA VAL A 339 -6.75 23.48 -7.35
C VAL A 339 -7.04 22.02 -7.71
N ILE A 340 -6.02 21.30 -8.18
CA ILE A 340 -6.07 19.87 -8.41
C ILE A 340 -5.21 19.18 -7.33
N ASP A 341 -5.87 18.56 -6.36
CA ASP A 341 -5.21 17.87 -5.25
C ASP A 341 -4.98 16.40 -5.59
N GLU A 342 -3.80 15.85 -5.29
CA GLU A 342 -3.38 14.50 -5.71
C GLU A 342 -3.30 14.32 -7.24
N ILE A 343 -2.60 15.26 -7.90
CA ILE A 343 -2.39 15.25 -9.37
C ILE A 343 -1.70 13.98 -9.88
N HIS A 344 -1.00 13.22 -9.02
CA HIS A 344 -0.44 11.92 -9.36
C HIS A 344 -1.51 10.89 -9.80
N THR A 345 -2.80 11.17 -9.58
CA THR A 345 -3.92 10.39 -10.14
C THR A 345 -3.89 10.38 -11.68
N LEU A 346 -3.17 11.30 -12.34
CA LEU A 346 -2.92 11.26 -13.79
C LEU A 346 -2.27 9.96 -14.28
N GLU A 347 -1.55 9.29 -13.39
CA GLU A 347 -0.85 8.04 -13.69
C GLU A 347 -1.71 6.79 -13.43
N ASP A 348 -2.96 6.97 -12.96
CA ASP A 348 -3.94 5.89 -12.81
C ASP A 348 -4.38 5.40 -14.19
N ALA A 349 -4.29 4.09 -14.44
CA ALA A 349 -4.61 3.50 -15.73
C ALA A 349 -6.09 3.68 -16.13
N GLU A 350 -7.01 3.63 -15.16
CA GLU A 350 -8.46 3.71 -15.42
C GLU A 350 -8.98 5.15 -15.38
N ARG A 351 -8.37 6.02 -14.58
CA ARG A 351 -8.89 7.38 -14.29
C ARG A 351 -8.00 8.51 -14.77
N GLY A 352 -6.75 8.24 -15.12
CA GLY A 352 -5.76 9.24 -15.50
C GLY A 352 -6.19 10.08 -16.70
N HIS A 353 -6.69 9.43 -17.76
CA HIS A 353 -7.16 10.09 -18.99
C HIS A 353 -8.30 11.09 -18.73
N ARG A 354 -9.20 10.77 -17.79
CA ARG A 354 -10.32 11.65 -17.42
C ARG A 354 -9.86 12.90 -16.68
N LEU A 355 -8.85 12.78 -15.82
CA LEU A 355 -8.26 13.93 -15.13
C LEU A 355 -7.50 14.83 -16.11
N ASP A 356 -6.73 14.25 -17.04
CA ASP A 356 -6.06 15.01 -18.10
C ASP A 356 -7.08 15.77 -18.97
N GLY A 357 -8.12 15.08 -19.42
CA GLY A 357 -9.25 15.64 -20.14
C GLY A 357 -9.93 16.79 -19.41
N LEU A 358 -10.23 16.61 -18.12
CA LEU A 358 -10.79 17.65 -17.27
C LEU A 358 -9.89 18.90 -17.22
N ILE A 359 -8.58 18.73 -17.00
CA ILE A 359 -7.62 19.83 -16.94
C ILE A 359 -7.58 20.57 -18.28
N ALA A 360 -7.51 19.85 -19.40
CA ALA A 360 -7.50 20.41 -20.75
C ALA A 360 -8.77 21.23 -21.03
N ARG A 361 -9.95 20.68 -20.71
CA ARG A 361 -11.24 21.37 -20.86
C ARG A 361 -11.32 22.62 -19.99
N LEU A 362 -10.86 22.56 -18.73
CA LEU A 362 -10.83 23.73 -17.83
C LEU A 362 -9.90 24.84 -18.36
N LYS A 363 -8.69 24.49 -18.82
CA LYS A 363 -7.75 25.45 -19.44
C LYS A 363 -8.34 26.11 -20.67
N PHE A 364 -9.15 25.38 -21.44
CA PHE A 364 -9.83 25.92 -22.61
C PHE A 364 -10.95 26.90 -22.23
N ILE A 365 -11.85 26.54 -21.31
CA ILE A 365 -12.99 27.42 -20.96
C ILE A 365 -12.58 28.63 -20.13
N SER A 366 -11.44 28.59 -19.43
CA SER A 366 -10.96 29.71 -18.62
C SER A 366 -9.43 29.85 -18.72
N PRO A 367 -8.92 30.43 -19.84
CA PRO A 367 -7.47 30.52 -20.09
C PRO A 367 -6.70 31.43 -19.11
N GLN A 368 -7.40 32.31 -18.40
CA GLN A 368 -6.83 33.26 -17.42
C GLN A 368 -6.82 32.70 -15.99
N THR A 369 -7.30 31.47 -15.80
CA THR A 369 -7.37 30.81 -14.49
C THR A 369 -5.98 30.39 -14.04
N GLN A 370 -5.68 30.63 -12.76
CA GLN A 370 -4.48 30.08 -12.13
C GLN A 370 -4.71 28.62 -11.73
N PHE A 371 -3.82 27.73 -12.16
CA PHE A 371 -3.81 26.31 -11.80
C PHE A 371 -2.78 26.01 -10.72
N ILE A 372 -3.23 25.37 -9.65
CA ILE A 372 -2.38 24.89 -8.55
C ILE A 372 -2.52 23.38 -8.48
N TYR A 373 -1.45 22.67 -8.82
CA TYR A 373 -1.38 21.21 -8.80
C TYR A 373 -0.66 20.77 -7.52
N LEU A 374 -1.27 19.92 -6.72
CA LEU A 374 -0.70 19.43 -5.46
C LEU A 374 -0.46 17.93 -5.55
N SER A 375 0.73 17.48 -5.16
CA SER A 375 1.01 16.05 -4.99
C SER A 375 1.92 15.78 -3.81
N ALA A 376 1.78 14.60 -3.22
CA ALA A 376 2.78 14.03 -2.34
C ALA A 376 4.05 13.60 -3.08
N THR A 377 3.86 12.94 -4.22
CA THR A 377 4.92 12.29 -5.02
C THR A 377 4.51 12.33 -6.48
N VAL A 378 5.44 12.60 -7.40
CA VAL A 378 5.20 12.54 -8.85
C VAL A 378 6.44 11.96 -9.51
N GLY A 379 6.27 11.08 -10.51
CA GLY A 379 7.41 10.67 -11.34
C GLY A 379 7.82 11.81 -12.29
N LYS A 380 9.11 12.17 -12.32
CA LYS A 380 9.66 13.28 -13.15
C LYS A 380 8.86 14.60 -13.00
N PRO A 381 8.88 15.23 -11.83
CA PRO A 381 8.11 16.44 -11.56
C PRO A 381 8.42 17.59 -12.53
N ASP A 382 9.65 17.73 -13.01
CA ASP A 382 10.04 18.73 -14.02
C ASP A 382 9.30 18.56 -15.35
N TRP A 383 9.21 17.32 -15.83
CA TRP A 383 8.52 17.00 -17.07
C TRP A 383 7.03 17.31 -16.95
N LEU A 384 6.41 16.90 -15.84
CA LEU A 384 4.99 17.16 -15.62
C LEU A 384 4.72 18.66 -15.49
N ALA A 385 5.54 19.39 -14.73
CA ALA A 385 5.43 20.85 -14.60
C ALA A 385 5.50 21.54 -15.97
N GLN A 386 6.47 21.15 -16.81
CA GLN A 386 6.61 21.68 -18.17
C GLN A 386 5.36 21.41 -19.02
N LYS A 387 4.83 20.17 -19.00
CA LYS A 387 3.63 19.81 -19.78
C LYS A 387 2.37 20.51 -19.27
N LEU A 388 2.26 20.69 -17.96
CA LEU A 388 1.16 21.44 -17.35
C LEU A 388 1.31 22.96 -17.53
N GLY A 389 2.46 23.46 -17.98
CA GLY A 389 2.74 24.90 -18.07
C GLY A 389 2.74 25.56 -16.68
N ALA A 390 3.37 24.90 -15.72
CA ALA A 390 3.42 25.31 -14.31
C ALA A 390 4.87 25.41 -13.82
N GLY A 391 5.15 26.32 -12.89
CA GLY A 391 6.42 26.35 -12.18
C GLY A 391 6.50 25.21 -11.18
N LEU A 392 7.60 24.48 -11.15
CA LEU A 392 7.83 23.41 -10.18
C LEU A 392 8.27 24.00 -8.83
N ILE A 393 7.58 23.62 -7.76
CA ILE A 393 7.98 23.84 -6.37
C ILE A 393 8.12 22.48 -5.72
N GLU A 394 9.36 22.02 -5.59
CA GLU A 394 9.68 20.75 -4.95
C GLU A 394 10.24 20.99 -3.55
N PHE A 395 9.70 20.26 -2.57
CA PHE A 395 10.12 20.37 -1.19
C PHE A 395 10.05 19.01 -0.47
N GLU A 396 11.17 18.30 -0.47
CA GLU A 396 11.36 16.99 0.15
C GLU A 396 11.98 17.09 1.56
N GLU A 397 11.63 18.10 2.36
CA GLU A 397 12.02 18.11 3.76
C GLU A 397 10.94 17.51 4.64
N ARG A 398 11.33 16.53 5.46
CA ARG A 398 10.46 15.97 6.49
C ARG A 398 10.78 16.62 7.84
N PRO A 399 9.79 17.20 8.53
CA PRO A 399 10.03 17.84 9.83
C PRO A 399 10.18 16.82 10.97
N VAL A 400 9.75 15.58 10.77
CA VAL A 400 9.85 14.47 11.72
C VAL A 400 10.62 13.32 11.07
N PRO A 401 11.69 12.80 11.69
CA PRO A 401 12.43 11.68 11.12
C PRO A 401 11.56 10.42 11.08
N ILE A 402 11.86 9.51 10.15
CA ILE A 402 11.26 8.16 10.14
C ILE A 402 12.35 7.11 10.33
N GLU A 403 12.13 6.19 11.28
CA GLU A 403 12.86 4.93 11.34
C GLU A 403 12.09 3.85 10.59
N ARG A 404 12.73 3.23 9.59
CA ARG A 404 12.17 2.09 8.87
C ARG A 404 12.78 0.81 9.43
N HIS A 405 11.94 -0.15 9.78
CA HIS A 405 12.31 -1.43 10.34
C HIS A 405 11.83 -2.56 9.42
N LEU A 406 12.65 -3.59 9.25
CA LEU A 406 12.31 -4.81 8.52
C LEU A 406 12.40 -6.00 9.46
N LEU A 407 11.32 -6.75 9.57
CA LEU A 407 11.21 -7.97 10.34
C LEU A 407 10.79 -9.10 9.41
N PHE A 408 11.51 -10.22 9.50
CA PHE A 408 11.08 -11.46 8.84
C PHE A 408 10.17 -12.20 9.79
N ALA A 409 8.90 -12.34 9.42
CA ALA A 409 7.85 -12.89 10.29
C ALA A 409 6.90 -13.78 9.49
N PRO A 410 6.86 -15.09 9.79
CA PRO A 410 5.82 -15.98 9.27
C PRO A 410 4.42 -15.48 9.64
N GLU A 411 3.43 -15.76 8.79
CA GLU A 411 2.05 -15.29 8.95
C GLU A 411 1.46 -15.56 10.35
N TYR A 412 1.71 -16.73 10.95
CA TYR A 412 1.18 -17.10 12.27
C TYR A 412 1.74 -16.25 13.42
N GLU A 413 2.87 -15.55 13.24
CA GLU A 413 3.51 -14.72 14.26
C GLU A 413 3.15 -13.24 14.16
N LYS A 414 2.77 -12.77 12.95
CA LYS A 414 2.52 -11.36 12.65
C LYS A 414 1.55 -10.71 13.64
N LYS A 415 0.44 -11.39 13.97
CA LYS A 415 -0.54 -10.92 14.95
C LYS A 415 0.08 -10.61 16.33
N ARG A 416 0.94 -11.50 16.85
CA ARG A 416 1.64 -11.32 18.14
C ARG A 416 2.60 -10.13 18.08
N LEU A 417 3.30 -9.95 16.95
CA LEU A 417 4.21 -8.83 16.73
C LEU A 417 3.46 -7.50 16.67
N ILE A 418 2.36 -7.44 15.90
CA ILE A 418 1.51 -6.25 15.77
C ILE A 418 0.97 -5.83 17.14
N GLU A 419 0.45 -6.78 17.92
CA GLU A 419 -0.02 -6.54 19.29
C GLU A 419 1.08 -5.94 20.18
N ARG A 420 2.27 -6.57 20.18
CA ARG A 420 3.41 -6.13 20.99
C ARG A 420 3.88 -4.73 20.61
N LEU A 421 4.11 -4.49 19.32
CA LEU A 421 4.61 -3.21 18.78
C LEU A 421 3.60 -2.08 19.02
N SER A 422 2.31 -2.34 18.75
CA SER A 422 1.24 -1.36 18.94
C SER A 422 1.08 -0.97 20.41
N ARG A 423 1.18 -1.93 21.35
CA ARG A 423 1.15 -1.65 22.80
C ARG A 423 2.35 -0.82 23.26
N GLN A 424 3.55 -1.19 22.79
CA GLN A 424 4.76 -0.44 23.10
C GLN A 424 4.66 1.01 22.63
N GLU A 425 4.09 1.20 21.44
CA GLU A 425 3.89 2.54 20.89
C GLU A 425 2.81 3.33 21.62
N TYR A 426 1.66 2.71 21.92
CA TYR A 426 0.55 3.37 22.63
C TYR A 426 0.90 3.80 24.07
N ASN A 427 1.92 3.17 24.67
CA ASN A 427 2.44 3.56 25.98
C ASN A 427 3.38 4.77 25.93
N LYS A 428 3.77 5.25 24.75
CA LYS A 428 4.58 6.45 24.60
C LYS A 428 3.70 7.69 24.47
N ILE A 429 4.17 8.79 25.03
CA ILE A 429 3.59 10.12 24.86
C ILE A 429 4.68 11.00 24.27
N SER A 430 4.38 11.70 23.18
CA SER A 430 5.30 12.63 22.54
C SER A 430 5.54 13.88 23.39
N SER A 431 6.57 14.64 23.06
CA SER A 431 6.84 15.97 23.64
C SER A 431 5.66 16.94 23.48
N LYS A 432 4.78 16.68 22.50
CA LYS A 432 3.56 17.44 22.19
C LYS A 432 2.35 17.02 23.03
N GLY A 433 2.48 15.99 23.87
CA GLY A 433 1.40 15.49 24.73
C GLY A 433 0.43 14.50 24.06
N PHE A 434 0.75 14.02 22.85
CA PHE A 434 -0.08 13.04 22.14
C PHE A 434 0.42 11.63 22.38
N ARG A 435 -0.50 10.69 22.57
CA ARG A 435 -0.16 9.25 22.68
C ARG A 435 0.21 8.69 21.31
N GLY A 436 1.16 7.75 21.30
CA GLY A 436 1.47 7.00 20.09
C GLY A 436 0.26 6.18 19.62
N GLN A 437 0.04 6.10 18.31
CA GLN A 437 -1.07 5.35 17.71
C GLN A 437 -0.58 4.66 16.45
N THR A 438 -1.13 3.47 16.16
CA THR A 438 -0.64 2.58 15.11
C THR A 438 -1.64 2.43 13.98
N ILE A 439 -1.18 2.56 12.73
CA ILE A 439 -1.92 2.14 11.53
C ILE A 439 -1.29 0.83 11.03
N VAL A 440 -2.12 -0.19 10.80
CA VAL A 440 -1.69 -1.48 10.27
C VAL A 440 -2.26 -1.68 8.87
N PHE A 441 -1.40 -1.80 7.86
CA PHE A 441 -1.79 -2.10 6.47
C PHE A 441 -1.79 -3.61 6.23
N THR A 442 -2.94 -4.14 5.84
CA THR A 442 -3.15 -5.54 5.44
C THR A 442 -3.73 -5.63 4.02
N ASN A 443 -3.76 -6.82 3.45
CA ASN A 443 -4.06 -7.02 2.02
C ASN A 443 -5.55 -7.13 1.68
N SER A 444 -6.44 -7.27 2.67
CA SER A 444 -7.86 -7.52 2.41
C SER A 444 -8.77 -6.91 3.46
N ARG A 445 -10.00 -6.57 3.04
CA ARG A 445 -11.03 -6.01 3.93
C ARG A 445 -11.41 -7.01 5.04
N ARG A 446 -11.54 -8.30 4.70
CA ARG A 446 -11.73 -9.37 5.68
C ARG A 446 -10.54 -9.45 6.64
N GLY A 447 -9.31 -9.35 6.13
CA GLY A 447 -8.09 -9.26 6.92
C GLY A 447 -8.14 -8.12 7.94
N CYS A 448 -8.65 -6.94 7.54
CA CYS A 448 -8.83 -5.82 8.47
C CYS A 448 -9.68 -6.20 9.68
N HIS A 449 -10.84 -6.83 9.45
CA HIS A 449 -11.74 -7.26 10.51
C HIS A 449 -11.11 -8.36 11.38
N LEU A 450 -10.59 -9.42 10.76
CA LEU A 450 -10.00 -10.56 11.49
C LEU A 450 -8.83 -10.14 12.37
N LEU A 451 -7.96 -9.26 11.85
CA LEU A 451 -6.83 -8.75 12.59
C LEU A 451 -7.29 -7.81 13.70
N ALA A 452 -8.17 -6.84 13.41
CA ALA A 452 -8.69 -5.91 14.43
C ALA A 452 -9.40 -6.65 15.58
N ASP A 453 -10.31 -7.58 15.26
CA ASP A 453 -11.05 -8.38 16.26
C ASP A 453 -10.13 -9.35 17.01
N GLY A 454 -9.04 -9.77 16.38
CA GLY A 454 -8.08 -10.67 16.98
C GLY A 454 -7.16 -10.00 18.00
N LEU A 455 -6.93 -8.70 17.91
CA LEU A 455 -6.04 -7.95 18.79
C LEU A 455 -6.69 -7.75 20.16
N SER A 456 -5.90 -7.91 21.23
CA SER A 456 -6.36 -7.62 22.59
C SER A 456 -6.25 -6.13 22.92
N ILE A 457 -5.43 -5.39 22.19
CA ILE A 457 -5.45 -3.92 22.20
C ILE A 457 -6.64 -3.44 21.38
N LYS A 458 -7.32 -2.38 21.84
CA LYS A 458 -8.47 -1.82 21.13
C LYS A 458 -8.07 -1.42 19.70
N ALA A 459 -8.64 -2.11 18.72
CA ALA A 459 -8.40 -1.91 17.30
C ALA A 459 -9.73 -1.80 16.54
N MET A 460 -9.75 -1.06 15.43
CA MET A 460 -10.91 -1.03 14.54
C MET A 460 -10.49 -1.13 13.07
N PRO A 461 -11.29 -1.80 12.22
CA PRO A 461 -11.06 -1.85 10.79
C PRO A 461 -11.42 -0.50 10.14
N TYR A 462 -10.71 -0.16 9.07
CA TYR A 462 -11.01 1.00 8.22
C TYR A 462 -10.80 0.63 6.74
N HIS A 463 -11.85 0.64 5.91
CA HIS A 463 -11.72 0.38 4.48
C HIS A 463 -12.91 0.92 3.67
N ALA A 464 -12.80 0.92 2.34
CA ALA A 464 -13.82 1.46 1.43
C ALA A 464 -15.20 0.78 1.53
N GLY A 465 -15.26 -0.49 1.96
CA GLY A 465 -16.53 -1.18 2.20
C GLY A 465 -17.35 -0.67 3.39
N LEU A 466 -16.75 0.12 4.30
CA LEU A 466 -17.47 0.68 5.45
C LEU A 466 -18.37 1.85 5.02
N SER A 467 -19.51 1.96 5.69
CA SER A 467 -20.40 3.12 5.54
C SER A 467 -19.69 4.42 5.94
N PHE A 468 -20.24 5.55 5.50
CA PHE A 468 -19.69 6.87 5.85
C PHE A 468 -19.70 7.12 7.37
N SER A 469 -20.77 6.72 8.06
CA SER A 469 -20.91 6.87 9.51
C SER A 469 -19.88 6.03 10.28
N GLU A 470 -19.63 4.78 9.84
CA GLU A 470 -18.60 3.92 10.43
C GLU A 470 -17.19 4.52 10.26
N ARG A 471 -16.86 4.98 9.04
CA ARG A 471 -15.56 5.64 8.78
C ARG A 471 -15.38 6.89 9.64
N LYS A 472 -16.39 7.76 9.69
CA LYS A 472 -16.38 8.97 10.52
C LYS A 472 -16.18 8.66 12.00
N LYS A 473 -16.84 7.62 12.52
CA LYS A 473 -16.65 7.17 13.90
C LYS A 473 -15.20 6.75 14.17
N VAL A 474 -14.59 5.97 13.28
CA VAL A 474 -13.18 5.54 13.41
C VAL A 474 -12.25 6.75 13.35
N GLU A 475 -12.46 7.67 12.41
CA GLU A 475 -11.72 8.92 12.26
C GLU A 475 -11.77 9.78 13.53
N GLU A 476 -12.96 10.00 14.09
CA GLU A 476 -13.15 10.79 15.32
C GLU A 476 -12.48 10.13 16.54
N MET A 477 -12.63 8.82 16.72
CA MET A 477 -12.00 8.10 17.84
C MET A 477 -10.48 8.07 17.72
N PHE A 478 -9.95 7.92 16.51
CA PHE A 478 -8.51 7.95 16.26
C PHE A 478 -7.95 9.35 16.48
N GLY A 479 -8.59 10.40 15.94
CA GLY A 479 -8.15 11.79 16.12
C GLY A 479 -8.15 12.28 17.58
N LYS A 480 -9.00 11.71 18.44
CA LYS A 480 -9.03 11.99 19.89
C LYS A 480 -7.99 11.19 20.70
N GLY A 481 -7.25 10.28 20.08
CA GLY A 481 -6.30 9.40 20.79
C GLY A 481 -6.97 8.25 21.56
N GLU A 482 -8.27 8.01 21.38
CA GLU A 482 -9.05 6.97 22.09
C GLU A 482 -8.95 5.57 21.45
N LEU A 483 -8.41 5.51 20.23
CA LEU A 483 -8.26 4.30 19.43
C LEU A 483 -6.76 4.03 19.16
N PRO A 484 -6.14 3.06 19.87
CA PRO A 484 -4.72 2.74 19.72
C PRO A 484 -4.33 2.25 18.32
N VAL A 485 -5.18 1.43 17.69
CA VAL A 485 -4.85 0.76 16.43
C VAL A 485 -5.99 0.90 15.42
N VAL A 486 -5.61 1.21 14.18
CA VAL A 486 -6.51 1.13 13.01
C VAL A 486 -5.93 0.13 12.02
N VAL A 487 -6.72 -0.84 11.60
CA VAL A 487 -6.32 -1.83 10.59
C VAL A 487 -6.98 -1.52 9.26
N THR A 488 -6.21 -1.35 8.20
CA THR A 488 -6.69 -0.83 6.93
C THR A 488 -6.06 -1.50 5.70
N THR A 489 -6.66 -1.24 4.54
CA THR A 489 -6.12 -1.58 3.21
C THR A 489 -5.59 -0.29 2.56
N ALA A 490 -5.38 -0.24 1.24
CA ALA A 490 -5.04 0.98 0.53
C ALA A 490 -6.08 2.13 0.68
N ALA A 491 -7.29 1.86 1.18
CA ALA A 491 -8.33 2.86 1.35
C ALA A 491 -7.92 4.07 2.21
N LEU A 492 -7.05 3.87 3.21
CA LEU A 492 -6.59 4.96 4.05
C LEU A 492 -5.52 5.79 3.34
N ALA A 493 -4.81 5.25 2.33
CA ALA A 493 -3.74 5.93 1.58
C ALA A 493 -4.21 7.22 0.88
N ALA A 494 -5.50 7.31 0.54
CA ALA A 494 -6.06 8.40 -0.24
C ALA A 494 -6.60 9.58 0.61
N GLY A 495 -5.73 10.16 1.45
CA GLY A 495 -5.90 11.55 1.92
C GLY A 495 -6.74 11.81 3.18
N VAL A 496 -7.24 10.79 3.90
CA VAL A 496 -7.91 11.03 5.19
C VAL A 496 -6.87 11.31 6.29
N ASP A 497 -7.18 12.30 7.12
CA ASP A 497 -6.28 12.82 8.15
C ASP A 497 -6.19 11.89 9.38
N PHE A 498 -5.32 10.88 9.31
CA PHE A 498 -4.97 10.03 10.45
C PHE A 498 -3.55 10.36 10.93
N PRO A 499 -3.36 11.05 12.07
CA PRO A 499 -2.05 11.24 12.68
C PRO A 499 -1.63 9.96 13.39
N SER A 500 -0.60 9.27 12.89
CA SER A 500 -0.07 8.05 13.53
C SER A 500 1.42 8.19 13.78
N SER A 501 1.89 7.68 14.92
CA SER A 501 3.32 7.62 15.23
C SER A 501 3.97 6.37 14.64
N GLN A 502 3.19 5.30 14.41
CA GLN A 502 3.67 4.04 13.88
C GLN A 502 2.82 3.49 12.73
N VAL A 503 3.46 3.12 11.63
CA VAL A 503 2.84 2.35 10.55
C VAL A 503 3.43 0.94 10.53
N ILE A 504 2.58 -0.09 10.51
CA ILE A 504 2.98 -1.48 10.35
C ILE A 504 2.42 -2.01 9.03
N PHE A 505 3.26 -2.61 8.20
CA PHE A 505 2.83 -3.40 7.05
C PHE A 505 2.75 -4.87 7.48
N ASP A 506 1.53 -5.35 7.71
CA ASP A 506 1.21 -6.77 7.92
C ASP A 506 1.35 -7.56 6.60
N SER A 507 1.01 -6.92 5.48
CA SER A 507 1.28 -7.45 4.14
C SER A 507 1.82 -6.37 3.22
N LEU A 508 2.72 -6.74 2.31
CA LEU A 508 3.24 -5.87 1.25
C LEU A 508 2.46 -6.02 -0.06
N ALA A 509 1.20 -6.43 0.03
CA ALA A 509 0.32 -6.70 -1.09
C ALA A 509 -1.07 -6.12 -0.86
N MET A 510 -1.78 -5.83 -1.95
CA MET A 510 -3.20 -5.51 -1.95
C MET A 510 -3.91 -6.58 -2.78
N GLY A 511 -4.77 -7.37 -2.13
CA GLY A 511 -5.28 -8.60 -2.71
C GLY A 511 -4.15 -9.58 -3.02
N ILE A 512 -3.91 -9.82 -4.31
CA ILE A 512 -2.85 -10.71 -4.83
C ILE A 512 -1.74 -9.95 -5.56
N GLU A 513 -1.81 -8.63 -5.59
CA GLU A 513 -0.84 -7.78 -6.28
C GLU A 513 0.11 -7.15 -5.26
N TRP A 514 1.41 -7.17 -5.55
CA TRP A 514 2.41 -6.54 -4.71
C TRP A 514 2.29 -5.02 -4.76
N LEU A 515 2.57 -4.37 -3.63
CA LEU A 515 2.60 -2.90 -3.57
C LEU A 515 3.64 -2.35 -4.55
N THR A 516 3.26 -1.24 -5.18
CA THR A 516 4.18 -0.36 -5.90
C THR A 516 4.98 0.49 -4.90
N ILE A 517 6.15 1.01 -5.33
CA ILE A 517 6.97 1.93 -4.53
C ILE A 517 6.15 3.16 -4.12
N ARG A 518 5.28 3.64 -5.00
CA ARG A 518 4.39 4.78 -4.75
C ARG A 518 3.42 4.51 -3.62
N GLU A 519 2.66 3.42 -3.71
CA GLU A 519 1.69 3.05 -2.68
C GLU A 519 2.38 2.89 -1.33
N PHE A 520 3.56 2.25 -1.34
CA PHE A 520 4.38 2.11 -0.14
C PHE A 520 4.79 3.47 0.45
N GLN A 521 5.28 4.41 -0.36
CA GLN A 521 5.64 5.77 0.09
C GLN A 521 4.43 6.54 0.64
N GLN A 522 3.26 6.43 0.01
CA GLN A 522 2.02 7.06 0.49
C GLN A 522 1.55 6.50 1.83
N MET A 523 1.66 5.18 2.02
CA MET A 523 1.33 4.50 3.27
C MET A 523 2.34 4.82 4.38
N LEU A 524 3.63 4.75 4.06
CA LEU A 524 4.74 5.11 4.95
C LEU A 524 4.67 6.58 5.40
N GLY A 525 4.24 7.47 4.50
CA GLY A 525 4.08 8.90 4.75
C GLY A 525 3.17 9.25 5.93
N ARG A 526 2.35 8.30 6.41
CA ARG A 526 1.43 8.49 7.54
C ARG A 526 2.08 8.39 8.91
N ALA A 527 3.28 7.82 9.00
CA ALA A 527 4.03 7.74 10.25
C ALA A 527 4.73 9.06 10.58
N GLY A 528 4.59 9.55 11.81
CA GLY A 528 5.31 10.72 12.30
C GLY A 528 4.78 12.03 11.71
N ARG A 529 4.12 12.84 12.54
CA ARG A 529 3.57 14.14 12.15
C ARG A 529 4.08 15.25 13.07
N PRO A 530 4.53 16.40 12.54
CA PRO A 530 5.21 17.43 13.33
C PRO A 530 4.39 18.03 14.48
N ASP A 531 3.07 18.13 14.30
CA ASP A 531 2.20 18.67 15.34
C ASP A 531 1.93 17.65 16.48
N TYR A 532 2.21 16.37 16.26
CA TYR A 532 1.78 15.26 17.12
C TYR A 532 2.93 14.42 17.66
N HIS A 533 3.99 14.19 16.89
CA HIS A 533 4.97 13.13 17.12
C HIS A 533 6.41 13.63 16.97
N ASP A 534 7.31 13.08 17.77
CA ASP A 534 8.75 13.38 17.71
C ASP A 534 9.49 12.48 16.69
N LEU A 535 8.92 11.32 16.39
CA LEU A 535 9.48 10.30 15.50
C LEU A 535 8.34 9.53 14.81
N GLY A 536 8.53 9.20 13.53
CA GLY A 536 7.71 8.20 12.85
C GLY A 536 8.39 6.84 12.84
N ILE A 537 7.67 5.78 13.16
CA ILE A 537 8.18 4.39 13.10
C ILE A 537 7.45 3.66 12.00
N VAL A 538 8.18 3.02 11.09
CA VAL A 538 7.60 2.16 10.06
C VAL A 538 8.17 0.77 10.18
N VAL A 539 7.29 -0.24 10.25
CA VAL A 539 7.68 -1.64 10.42
C VAL A 539 7.11 -2.48 9.28
N LEU A 540 7.97 -3.18 8.55
CA LEU A 540 7.56 -4.14 7.53
C LEU A 540 7.68 -5.55 8.12
N LEU A 541 6.56 -6.30 8.16
CA LEU A 541 6.52 -7.70 8.53
C LEU A 541 6.51 -8.54 7.25
N ALA A 542 7.68 -8.90 6.75
CA ALA A 542 7.82 -9.66 5.52
C ALA A 542 7.83 -11.17 5.83
N ASP A 543 6.90 -11.92 5.23
CA ASP A 543 6.93 -13.38 5.28
C ASP A 543 7.77 -13.92 4.11
N PRO A 544 8.97 -14.48 4.35
CA PRO A 544 9.83 -14.94 3.25
C PRO A 544 9.26 -16.15 2.48
N GLU A 545 8.31 -16.88 3.07
CA GLU A 545 7.66 -18.02 2.40
C GLU A 545 6.50 -17.59 1.51
N LYS A 546 5.96 -16.38 1.72
CA LYS A 546 4.80 -15.88 0.99
C LYS A 546 5.18 -15.44 -0.42
N ARG A 547 4.52 -16.05 -1.42
CA ARG A 547 4.68 -15.77 -2.85
C ARG A 547 3.33 -15.73 -3.55
N PHE A 548 3.17 -14.89 -4.56
CA PHE A 548 2.06 -14.99 -5.50
C PHE A 548 2.55 -15.64 -6.80
N GLY A 549 1.94 -16.77 -7.16
CA GLY A 549 2.36 -17.55 -8.34
C GLY A 549 3.83 -18.00 -8.26
N LYS A 550 4.54 -17.92 -9.39
CA LYS A 550 6.00 -18.20 -9.48
C LYS A 550 6.86 -16.94 -9.27
N GLY A 551 6.31 -15.90 -8.65
CA GLY A 551 6.97 -14.60 -8.51
C GLY A 551 7.94 -14.47 -7.33
N GLU A 552 8.38 -13.23 -7.12
CA GLU A 552 9.20 -12.79 -5.98
C GLU A 552 8.50 -13.08 -4.63
N SER A 553 9.29 -13.32 -3.58
CA SER A 553 8.76 -13.46 -2.21
C SER A 553 8.54 -12.10 -1.54
N GLU A 554 7.67 -12.07 -0.51
CA GLU A 554 7.33 -10.83 0.21
C GLU A 554 8.58 -10.12 0.76
N ASP A 555 9.64 -10.85 1.15
CA ASP A 555 10.90 -10.26 1.59
C ASP A 555 11.69 -9.57 0.46
N GLU A 556 11.73 -10.15 -0.74
CA GLU A 556 12.34 -9.53 -1.92
C GLU A 556 11.63 -8.22 -2.29
N ILE A 557 10.29 -8.25 -2.24
CA ILE A 557 9.45 -7.05 -2.40
C ILE A 557 9.75 -6.01 -1.33
N ALA A 558 9.93 -6.40 -0.07
CA ALA A 558 10.29 -5.48 1.01
C ALA A 558 11.59 -4.71 0.69
N PHE A 559 12.61 -5.39 0.17
CA PHE A 559 13.85 -4.74 -0.24
C PHE A 559 13.65 -3.79 -1.41
N ARG A 560 12.88 -4.19 -2.42
CA ARG A 560 12.55 -3.34 -3.57
C ARG A 560 11.84 -2.06 -3.12
N LEU A 561 10.86 -2.18 -2.22
CA LEU A 561 10.12 -1.05 -1.66
C LEU A 561 11.00 -0.12 -0.81
N LEU A 562 11.87 -0.68 0.04
CA LEU A 562 12.75 0.09 0.92
C LEU A 562 13.87 0.82 0.16
N ARG A 563 14.39 0.21 -0.92
CA ARG A 563 15.41 0.79 -1.80
C ARG A 563 14.85 1.72 -2.87
N GLY A 564 13.57 1.56 -3.20
CA GLY A 564 12.97 1.98 -4.46
C GLY A 564 13.16 3.46 -4.81
N GLU A 565 13.89 3.68 -5.91
CA GLU A 565 13.77 4.87 -6.75
C GLU A 565 12.45 4.75 -7.55
N LEU A 566 11.65 5.82 -7.62
CA LEU A 566 10.34 5.79 -8.29
C LEU A 566 10.51 5.44 -9.79
N GLU A 567 10.11 4.24 -10.17
CA GLU A 567 10.13 3.84 -11.58
C GLU A 567 9.07 4.59 -12.40
N HIS A 568 9.48 4.88 -13.63
CA HIS A 568 8.83 5.76 -14.59
C HIS A 568 7.70 5.06 -15.34
N PHE A 569 6.53 5.68 -15.40
CA PHE A 569 5.61 5.47 -16.50
C PHE A 569 5.11 6.81 -17.03
N GLY A 570 5.36 7.06 -18.32
CA GLY A 570 4.75 8.18 -19.01
C GLY A 570 3.26 7.94 -19.13
N VAL A 571 2.51 9.02 -19.32
CA VAL A 571 1.08 8.94 -19.58
C VAL A 571 0.88 8.44 -21.01
N ASP A 572 0.52 7.16 -21.17
CA ASP A 572 0.11 6.57 -22.44
C ASP A 572 -1.35 6.10 -22.34
N TYR A 573 -2.20 6.58 -23.24
CA TYR A 573 -3.63 6.32 -23.24
C TYR A 573 -3.98 5.45 -24.43
N GLY A 574 -4.77 4.40 -24.20
CA GLY A 574 -5.27 3.55 -25.25
C GLY A 574 -6.25 4.27 -26.18
N GLU A 575 -6.62 3.59 -27.28
CA GLU A 575 -7.54 4.13 -28.28
C GLU A 575 -8.90 4.49 -27.66
N ASP A 576 -9.43 3.65 -26.76
CA ASP A 576 -10.75 3.87 -26.17
C ASP A 576 -10.78 5.09 -25.24
N GLU A 577 -9.73 5.29 -24.45
CA GLU A 577 -9.56 6.46 -23.58
C GLU A 577 -9.45 7.75 -24.42
N LEU A 578 -8.66 7.71 -25.50
CA LEU A 578 -8.51 8.84 -26.41
C LEU A 578 -9.82 9.15 -27.15
N LEU A 579 -10.60 8.14 -27.55
CA LEU A 579 -11.92 8.32 -28.14
C LEU A 579 -12.90 8.97 -27.16
N GLU A 580 -12.91 8.53 -25.90
CA GLU A 580 -13.76 9.09 -24.85
C GLU A 580 -13.46 10.58 -24.62
N GLU A 581 -12.18 10.94 -24.49
CA GLU A 581 -11.77 12.33 -24.27
C GLU A 581 -11.99 13.21 -25.51
N THR A 582 -11.72 12.69 -26.71
CA THR A 582 -11.96 13.40 -27.96
C THR A 582 -13.45 13.72 -28.14
N LEU A 583 -14.34 12.75 -27.89
CA LEU A 583 -15.78 12.96 -27.94
C LEU A 583 -16.23 14.01 -26.90
N SER A 584 -15.69 13.93 -25.69
CA SER A 584 -15.97 14.89 -24.61
C SER A 584 -15.54 16.32 -24.97
N ASN A 585 -14.41 16.48 -25.66
CA ASN A 585 -13.93 17.76 -26.16
C ASN A 585 -14.85 18.33 -27.26
N ILE A 586 -15.38 17.47 -28.14
CA ILE A 586 -16.36 17.85 -29.18
C ILE A 586 -17.69 18.30 -28.56
N VAL A 587 -18.13 17.69 -27.45
CA VAL A 587 -19.34 18.13 -26.74
C VAL A 587 -19.17 19.54 -26.15
N LEU A 588 -17.96 19.89 -25.74
CA LEU A 588 -17.64 21.21 -25.20
C LEU A 588 -17.61 22.30 -26.29
N SER A 589 -16.99 22.03 -27.45
CA SER A 589 -17.02 22.91 -28.61
C SER A 589 -17.05 22.12 -29.91
N ALA A 590 -17.95 22.50 -30.82
CA ALA A 590 -18.07 21.89 -32.14
C ALA A 590 -16.98 22.35 -33.13
N LYS A 591 -16.30 23.46 -32.83
CA LYS A 591 -15.33 24.06 -33.75
C LYS A 591 -14.04 23.27 -33.78
N LEU A 592 -13.58 22.92 -34.98
CA LEU A 592 -12.36 22.12 -35.16
C LEU A 592 -11.12 22.80 -34.55
N SER A 593 -11.00 24.12 -34.67
CA SER A 593 -9.89 24.88 -34.08
C SER A 593 -9.86 24.81 -32.55
N ASP A 594 -11.06 24.81 -31.94
CA ASP A 594 -11.20 24.73 -30.48
C ASP A 594 -10.85 23.32 -29.99
N ILE A 595 -11.31 22.28 -30.70
CA ILE A 595 -11.00 20.89 -30.38
C ILE A 595 -9.48 20.65 -30.45
N LYS A 596 -8.82 21.10 -31.52
CA LYS A 596 -7.36 21.02 -31.66
C LYS A 596 -6.62 21.78 -30.54
N LYS A 597 -7.19 22.89 -30.07
CA LYS A 597 -6.63 23.65 -28.94
C LYS A 597 -6.78 22.91 -27.61
N ILE A 598 -7.93 22.26 -27.36
CA ILE A 598 -8.15 21.45 -26.16
C ILE A 598 -7.20 20.25 -26.16
N ASP A 599 -7.10 19.53 -27.27
CA ASP A 599 -6.18 18.40 -27.45
C ASP A 599 -4.70 18.79 -27.26
N GLY A 600 -4.35 20.01 -27.68
CA GLY A 600 -3.04 20.60 -27.44
C GLY A 600 -2.64 20.61 -25.95
N TYR A 601 -3.61 20.74 -25.03
CA TYR A 601 -3.38 20.70 -23.59
C TYR A 601 -3.28 19.30 -23.00
N LEU A 602 -3.75 18.26 -23.70
CA LEU A 602 -3.67 16.88 -23.21
C LEU A 602 -2.21 16.40 -23.15
N LEU A 603 -1.92 15.61 -22.12
CA LEU A 603 -0.70 14.84 -21.97
C LEU A 603 -0.68 13.66 -22.94
N GLY A 604 -1.79 12.94 -23.04
CA GLY A 604 -1.97 11.87 -24.02
C GLY A 604 -2.05 12.44 -25.44
N LYS A 605 -1.39 11.77 -26.40
CA LYS A 605 -1.38 12.19 -27.80
C LYS A 605 -1.90 11.07 -28.69
N GLY A 606 -2.89 11.41 -29.50
CA GLY A 606 -3.44 10.55 -30.54
C GLY A 606 -3.52 11.26 -31.88
N ASP A 607 -3.71 10.50 -32.96
CA ASP A 607 -4.04 11.07 -34.25
C ASP A 607 -5.52 11.50 -34.26
N LEU A 608 -5.75 12.81 -34.14
CA LEU A 608 -7.08 13.39 -34.10
C LEU A 608 -7.92 13.06 -35.34
N GLU A 609 -7.33 13.04 -36.53
CA GLU A 609 -8.11 12.79 -37.75
C GLU A 609 -8.57 11.33 -37.78
N TYR A 610 -7.71 10.40 -37.37
CA TYR A 610 -8.09 9.01 -37.14
C TYR A 610 -9.21 8.85 -36.10
N LEU A 611 -9.12 9.55 -34.96
CA LEU A 611 -10.13 9.50 -33.90
C LEU A 611 -11.47 10.09 -34.37
N PHE A 612 -11.46 11.19 -35.13
CA PHE A 612 -12.68 11.77 -35.70
C PHE A 612 -13.36 10.80 -36.67
N ASP A 613 -12.61 10.15 -37.54
CA ASP A 613 -13.15 9.17 -38.48
C ASP A 613 -13.78 7.97 -37.76
N LYS A 614 -13.15 7.48 -36.68
CA LYS A 614 -13.71 6.45 -35.80
C LYS A 614 -15.00 6.89 -35.13
N LEU A 615 -15.01 8.06 -34.47
CA LEU A 615 -16.21 8.59 -33.79
C LEU A 615 -17.37 8.81 -34.78
N LYS A 616 -17.06 9.26 -36.00
CA LYS A 616 -18.04 9.40 -37.08
C LYS A 616 -18.58 8.05 -37.54
N LYS A 617 -17.70 7.06 -37.74
CA LYS A 617 -18.07 5.68 -38.10
C LYS A 617 -18.96 5.04 -37.04
N TYR A 618 -18.73 5.34 -35.76
CA TYR A 618 -19.57 4.87 -34.65
C TYR A 618 -20.89 5.64 -34.50
N GLY A 619 -21.05 6.76 -35.22
CA GLY A 619 -22.26 7.59 -35.19
C GLY A 619 -22.36 8.48 -33.94
N PHE A 620 -21.25 8.75 -33.26
CA PHE A 620 -21.20 9.64 -32.10
C PHE A 620 -21.07 11.10 -32.49
N ILE A 621 -20.49 11.37 -33.67
CA ILE A 621 -20.35 12.71 -34.21
C ILE A 621 -20.77 12.77 -35.67
N GLU A 622 -21.08 13.98 -36.13
CA GLU A 622 -21.41 14.31 -37.50
C GLU A 622 -20.68 15.59 -37.91
N LYS A 623 -20.31 15.70 -39.20
CA LYS A 623 -19.66 16.89 -39.73
C LYS A 623 -20.71 17.80 -40.37
N ARG A 624 -20.85 19.03 -39.89
CA ARG A 624 -21.76 20.04 -40.44
C ARG A 624 -20.99 21.34 -40.67
N ASN A 625 -21.03 21.86 -41.90
CA ASN A 625 -20.36 23.12 -42.27
C ASN A 625 -18.85 23.19 -41.91
N GLY A 626 -18.15 22.05 -41.92
CA GLY A 626 -16.74 21.97 -41.54
C GLY A 626 -16.48 21.72 -40.05
N ASP A 627 -17.47 21.95 -39.19
CA ASP A 627 -17.43 21.71 -37.75
C ASP A 627 -17.89 20.28 -37.39
N LEU A 628 -17.49 19.81 -36.22
CA LEU A 628 -17.82 18.48 -35.69
C LEU A 628 -18.86 18.63 -34.59
N HIS A 629 -20.06 18.10 -34.81
CA HIS A 629 -21.14 18.15 -33.84
C HIS A 629 -21.36 16.77 -33.21
N PRO A 630 -21.55 16.68 -31.89
CA PRO A 630 -21.95 15.42 -31.28
C PRO A 630 -23.41 15.11 -31.63
N THR A 631 -23.68 13.85 -31.97
CA THR A 631 -25.05 13.34 -32.10
C THR A 631 -25.70 13.21 -30.72
N ASP A 632 -27.01 12.98 -30.66
CA ASP A 632 -27.70 12.71 -29.38
C ASP A 632 -27.08 11.51 -28.66
N LEU A 633 -26.69 10.47 -29.41
CA LEU A 633 -25.96 9.32 -28.87
C LEU A 633 -24.60 9.75 -28.34
N GLY A 634 -23.82 10.52 -29.09
CA GLY A 634 -22.51 11.02 -28.65
C GLY A 634 -22.58 11.87 -27.38
N ARG A 635 -23.64 12.69 -27.22
CA ARG A 635 -23.87 13.46 -25.98
C ARG A 635 -24.10 12.57 -24.78
N ILE A 636 -24.92 11.51 -24.92
CA ILE A 636 -25.17 10.54 -23.85
C ILE A 636 -23.88 9.80 -23.47
N VAL A 637 -23.12 9.34 -24.48
CA VAL A 637 -21.85 8.63 -24.26
C VAL A 637 -20.89 9.50 -23.44
N ALA A 638 -20.70 10.76 -23.84
CA ALA A 638 -19.83 11.70 -23.13
C ALA A 638 -20.32 11.99 -21.70
N SER A 639 -21.60 12.33 -21.52
CA SER A 639 -22.14 12.74 -20.21
C SER A 639 -22.24 11.60 -19.20
N HIS A 640 -22.38 10.35 -19.66
CA HIS A 640 -22.46 9.16 -18.81
C HIS A 640 -21.12 8.43 -18.65
N PHE A 641 -20.02 8.96 -19.19
CA PHE A 641 -18.68 8.33 -19.13
C PHE A 641 -18.69 6.88 -19.66
N LEU A 642 -19.44 6.65 -20.74
CA LEU A 642 -19.55 5.33 -21.35
C LEU A 642 -18.38 5.09 -22.31
N SER A 643 -17.78 3.91 -22.23
CA SER A 643 -16.85 3.45 -23.26
C SER A 643 -17.58 3.15 -24.57
N VAL A 644 -16.83 3.10 -25.66
CA VAL A 644 -17.32 2.72 -26.99
C VAL A 644 -17.95 1.32 -26.92
N GLU A 645 -17.27 0.37 -26.29
CA GLU A 645 -17.73 -1.00 -26.11
C GLU A 645 -19.05 -1.08 -25.35
N HIS A 646 -19.14 -0.48 -24.15
CA HIS A 646 -20.37 -0.48 -23.35
C HIS A 646 -21.55 0.14 -24.09
N THR A 647 -21.29 1.19 -24.87
CA THR A 647 -22.33 1.84 -25.68
C THR A 647 -22.91 0.88 -26.72
N PHE A 648 -22.06 0.14 -27.44
CA PHE A 648 -22.52 -0.84 -28.42
C PHE A 648 -23.20 -2.04 -27.77
N LEU A 649 -22.75 -2.50 -26.61
CA LEU A 649 -23.42 -3.55 -25.84
C LEU A 649 -24.85 -3.13 -25.47
N ILE A 650 -25.02 -1.93 -24.89
CA ILE A 650 -26.34 -1.36 -24.56
C ILE A 650 -27.22 -1.28 -25.80
N LYS A 651 -26.74 -0.60 -26.85
CA LYS A 651 -27.51 -0.34 -28.08
C LYS A 651 -27.95 -1.64 -28.75
N ASN A 652 -27.03 -2.60 -28.89
CA ASN A 652 -27.35 -3.89 -29.53
C ASN A 652 -28.34 -4.70 -28.71
N ALA A 653 -28.25 -4.68 -27.38
CA ALA A 653 -29.18 -5.39 -26.51
C ALA A 653 -30.59 -4.77 -26.57
N ILE A 654 -30.69 -3.44 -26.58
CA ILE A 654 -31.97 -2.71 -26.78
C ILE A 654 -32.60 -3.06 -28.14
N LEU A 655 -31.80 -3.07 -29.21
CA LEU A 655 -32.30 -3.39 -30.56
C LEU A 655 -32.80 -4.84 -30.66
N LYS A 656 -32.17 -5.76 -29.93
CA LYS A 656 -32.61 -7.16 -29.78
C LYS A 656 -33.84 -7.32 -28.87
N GLY A 657 -34.38 -6.24 -28.31
CA GLY A 657 -35.55 -6.26 -27.44
C GLY A 657 -35.29 -6.88 -26.07
N ARG A 658 -34.05 -6.82 -25.56
CA ARG A 658 -33.74 -7.28 -24.21
C ARG A 658 -34.30 -6.31 -23.17
N GLU A 659 -34.70 -6.86 -22.02
CA GLU A 659 -35.24 -6.06 -20.92
C GLU A 659 -34.13 -5.22 -20.26
N PRO A 660 -34.42 -3.99 -19.78
CA PRO A 660 -33.43 -3.12 -19.15
C PRO A 660 -32.63 -3.79 -18.03
N LEU A 661 -33.30 -4.57 -17.17
CA LEU A 661 -32.65 -5.29 -16.07
C LEU A 661 -31.64 -6.34 -16.58
N ASP A 662 -31.93 -7.01 -17.70
CA ASP A 662 -30.99 -7.96 -18.31
C ASP A 662 -29.76 -7.22 -18.82
N ILE A 663 -29.97 -6.10 -19.52
CA ILE A 663 -28.90 -5.25 -20.07
C ILE A 663 -27.92 -4.82 -18.97
N LEU A 664 -28.42 -4.37 -17.81
CA LEU A 664 -27.58 -3.95 -16.69
C LEU A 664 -26.66 -5.08 -16.24
N THR A 665 -27.23 -6.25 -15.96
CA THR A 665 -26.47 -7.40 -15.45
C THR A 665 -25.56 -8.05 -16.48
N GLU A 666 -25.66 -7.67 -17.76
CA GLU A 666 -24.68 -8.05 -18.78
C GLU A 666 -23.49 -7.10 -18.85
N LEU A 667 -23.69 -5.83 -18.50
CA LEU A 667 -22.63 -4.81 -18.49
C LEU A 667 -21.79 -4.88 -17.23
N GLU A 668 -22.45 -4.94 -16.08
CA GLU A 668 -21.78 -4.95 -14.78
C GLU A 668 -22.55 -5.86 -13.83
N THR A 669 -21.81 -6.69 -13.11
CA THR A 669 -22.36 -7.55 -12.07
C THR A 669 -21.79 -7.17 -10.71
N MET A 670 -22.51 -7.59 -9.67
CA MET A 670 -22.04 -7.45 -8.31
C MET A 670 -21.17 -8.65 -7.91
N ASP A 671 -19.86 -8.43 -7.91
CA ASP A 671 -18.86 -9.48 -7.73
C ASP A 671 -18.36 -9.57 -6.28
N SER A 672 -18.51 -8.48 -5.53
CA SER A 672 -18.03 -8.32 -4.16
C SER A 672 -18.98 -8.97 -3.14
N VAL A 673 -19.20 -10.27 -3.31
CA VAL A 673 -20.05 -11.11 -2.45
C VAL A 673 -19.22 -12.19 -1.81
N TYR A 674 -19.37 -12.38 -0.51
CA TYR A 674 -18.49 -13.18 0.33
C TYR A 674 -19.28 -14.23 1.12
N PHE A 675 -18.69 -15.40 1.33
CA PHE A 675 -19.27 -16.40 2.23
C PHE A 675 -19.17 -15.91 3.68
N LYS A 676 -20.30 -15.86 4.39
CA LYS A 676 -20.32 -15.46 5.81
C LYS A 676 -19.52 -16.41 6.68
N TYR A 677 -19.59 -17.71 6.38
CA TYR A 677 -18.98 -18.78 7.17
C TYR A 677 -17.82 -19.46 6.45
N ALA A 678 -17.01 -18.71 5.71
CA ALA A 678 -15.91 -19.24 4.89
C ALA A 678 -14.94 -20.17 5.64
N ALA A 679 -14.62 -19.86 6.91
CA ALA A 679 -13.77 -20.72 7.74
C ALA A 679 -14.45 -22.07 8.03
N GLN A 680 -15.72 -22.07 8.44
CA GLN A 680 -16.48 -23.29 8.69
C GLN A 680 -16.68 -24.12 7.41
N LEU A 681 -16.78 -23.46 6.25
CA LEU A 681 -16.81 -24.13 4.95
C LEU A 681 -15.46 -24.79 4.65
N SER A 682 -14.34 -24.09 4.89
CA SER A 682 -13.00 -24.66 4.70
C SER A 682 -12.77 -25.88 5.60
N ASP A 683 -13.15 -25.77 6.88
CA ASP A 683 -13.06 -26.87 7.86
C ASP A 683 -13.91 -28.08 7.45
N ALA A 684 -15.13 -27.85 6.97
CA ALA A 684 -16.03 -28.92 6.55
C ALA A 684 -15.54 -29.62 5.27
N LEU A 685 -14.89 -28.88 4.38
CA LEU A 685 -14.43 -29.37 3.08
C LEU A 685 -13.03 -29.97 3.12
N GLY A 686 -12.24 -29.64 4.14
CA GLY A 686 -10.84 -30.06 4.28
C GLY A 686 -9.90 -29.37 3.30
N THR A 687 -10.29 -28.20 2.76
CA THR A 687 -9.50 -27.39 1.84
C THR A 687 -9.79 -25.91 2.07
N ASP A 688 -8.79 -25.05 1.87
CA ASP A 688 -8.99 -23.61 1.90
C ASP A 688 -9.90 -23.17 0.76
N ILE A 689 -10.99 -22.47 1.08
CA ILE A 689 -11.87 -21.88 0.08
C ILE A 689 -11.63 -20.38 -0.09
N PRO A 690 -11.68 -19.86 -1.33
CA PRO A 690 -11.74 -18.43 -1.57
C PRO A 690 -12.89 -17.79 -0.80
N THR A 691 -12.67 -16.57 -0.32
CA THR A 691 -13.66 -15.86 0.49
C THR A 691 -14.83 -15.33 -0.33
N ARG A 692 -14.58 -15.03 -1.61
CA ARG A 692 -15.59 -14.58 -2.57
C ARG A 692 -16.43 -15.76 -3.06
N VAL A 693 -17.73 -15.52 -3.18
CA VAL A 693 -18.70 -16.49 -3.68
C VAL A 693 -18.50 -16.70 -5.17
N PHE A 694 -18.47 -15.63 -5.96
CA PHE A 694 -18.30 -15.72 -7.40
C PHE A 694 -16.82 -15.94 -7.76
N GLY A 695 -16.54 -17.00 -8.52
CA GLY A 695 -15.20 -17.49 -8.84
C GLY A 695 -15.00 -18.93 -8.36
N ALA A 696 -13.77 -19.29 -7.97
CA ALA A 696 -13.43 -20.65 -7.52
C ALA A 696 -14.19 -21.10 -6.26
N GLY A 697 -14.65 -20.18 -5.41
CA GLY A 697 -15.48 -20.51 -4.24
C GLY A 697 -16.81 -21.16 -4.63
N LEU A 698 -17.37 -20.77 -5.77
CA LEU A 698 -18.62 -21.33 -6.29
C LEU A 698 -18.46 -22.79 -6.72
N ASP A 699 -17.31 -23.16 -7.29
CA ASP A 699 -17.02 -24.54 -7.71
C ASP A 699 -16.85 -25.45 -6.49
N ILE A 700 -16.01 -25.03 -5.54
CA ILE A 700 -15.63 -25.86 -4.40
C ILE A 700 -16.85 -26.16 -3.51
N VAL A 701 -17.63 -25.13 -3.17
CA VAL A 701 -18.76 -25.26 -2.22
C VAL A 701 -19.97 -25.96 -2.83
N PHE A 702 -20.25 -25.73 -4.12
CA PHE A 702 -21.44 -26.26 -4.80
C PHE A 702 -21.18 -27.52 -5.63
N SER A 703 -19.97 -28.08 -5.56
CA SER A 703 -19.69 -29.43 -6.03
C SER A 703 -20.52 -30.47 -5.27
N SER A 704 -20.82 -31.61 -5.90
CA SER A 704 -21.59 -32.69 -5.26
C SER A 704 -20.94 -33.19 -3.98
N GLU A 705 -19.61 -33.30 -3.98
CA GLU A 705 -18.82 -33.68 -2.81
C GLU A 705 -18.86 -32.58 -1.75
N GLY A 706 -18.64 -31.32 -2.15
CA GLY A 706 -18.60 -30.20 -1.22
C GLY A 706 -19.92 -29.99 -0.50
N PHE A 707 -21.02 -30.05 -1.24
CA PHE A 707 -22.37 -29.89 -0.69
C PHE A 707 -22.74 -30.97 0.34
N SER A 708 -22.26 -32.20 0.12
CA SER A 708 -22.54 -33.34 1.01
C SER A 708 -21.85 -33.23 2.37
N LYS A 709 -20.69 -32.56 2.43
CA LYS A 709 -19.87 -32.38 3.64
C LYS A 709 -20.35 -31.24 4.56
N LEU A 710 -21.29 -30.42 4.10
CA LEU A 710 -21.77 -29.26 4.86
C LEU A 710 -22.72 -29.63 6.00
N LYS A 711 -22.54 -28.97 7.16
CA LYS A 711 -23.48 -29.03 8.29
C LYS A 711 -24.88 -28.55 7.87
N GLU A 712 -25.93 -29.09 8.49
CA GLU A 712 -27.32 -28.91 8.04
C GLU A 712 -27.76 -27.46 7.79
N ASN A 713 -27.42 -26.53 8.69
CA ASN A 713 -27.75 -25.11 8.54
C ASN A 713 -27.01 -24.45 7.37
N LEU A 714 -25.71 -24.74 7.20
CA LEU A 714 -24.91 -24.21 6.08
C LEU A 714 -25.41 -24.80 4.76
N ARG A 715 -25.67 -26.11 4.75
CA ARG A 715 -26.22 -26.82 3.60
C ARG A 715 -27.56 -26.25 3.17
N ARG A 716 -28.45 -25.88 4.11
CA ARG A 716 -29.74 -25.24 3.80
C ARG A 716 -29.55 -23.89 3.11
N ASN A 717 -28.74 -23.00 3.69
CA ASN A 717 -28.44 -21.69 3.11
C ASN A 717 -27.83 -21.80 1.70
N MET A 718 -26.87 -22.72 1.52
CA MET A 718 -26.27 -22.98 0.20
C MET A 718 -27.30 -23.61 -0.75
N LEU A 719 -28.18 -24.48 -0.29
CA LEU A 719 -29.25 -25.04 -1.12
C LEU A 719 -30.15 -23.93 -1.69
N ASP A 720 -30.55 -22.99 -0.83
CA ASP A 720 -31.42 -21.88 -1.21
C ASP A 720 -30.69 -20.95 -2.20
N PHE A 721 -29.39 -20.69 -2.00
CA PHE A 721 -28.58 -19.95 -2.97
C PHE A 721 -28.50 -20.67 -4.33
N ALA A 722 -28.25 -21.99 -4.32
CA ALA A 722 -28.16 -22.77 -5.55
C ALA A 722 -29.48 -22.81 -6.32
N LYS A 723 -30.60 -22.99 -5.61
CA LYS A 723 -31.94 -22.97 -6.19
C LYS A 723 -32.24 -21.64 -6.88
N ASP A 724 -31.98 -20.53 -6.19
CA ASP A 724 -32.37 -19.21 -6.67
C ASP A 724 -31.44 -18.71 -7.79
N PHE A 725 -30.14 -18.99 -7.70
CA PHE A 725 -29.14 -18.38 -8.59
C PHE A 725 -28.47 -19.36 -9.56
N MET A 726 -28.21 -20.62 -9.18
CA MET A 726 -27.35 -21.49 -9.99
C MET A 726 -28.09 -22.24 -11.11
N ALA A 727 -29.42 -22.32 -11.07
CA ALA A 727 -30.19 -23.05 -12.07
C ALA A 727 -30.06 -22.43 -13.49
N CYS A 728 -29.25 -23.01 -14.37
CA CYS A 728 -29.15 -22.57 -15.77
C CYS A 728 -28.94 -23.74 -16.73
N ARG A 729 -29.15 -23.50 -18.04
CA ARG A 729 -28.97 -24.51 -19.10
C ARG A 729 -27.67 -24.29 -19.90
N CYS A 730 -26.77 -23.44 -19.40
CA CYS A 730 -25.53 -23.14 -20.09
C CYS A 730 -24.59 -24.33 -20.01
N LYS A 731 -23.86 -24.61 -21.10
CA LYS A 731 -22.88 -25.70 -21.15
C LYS A 731 -21.77 -25.49 -20.10
N ASP A 732 -21.36 -24.25 -19.91
CA ASP A 732 -20.31 -23.88 -18.97
C ASP A 732 -20.85 -23.62 -17.56
N SER A 733 -22.01 -24.15 -17.19
CA SER A 733 -22.52 -24.04 -15.82
C SER A 733 -21.56 -24.74 -14.85
N PRO A 734 -21.13 -24.10 -13.73
CA PRO A 734 -21.61 -22.82 -13.21
C PRO A 734 -20.75 -21.58 -13.58
N TYR A 735 -19.71 -21.74 -14.39
CA TYR A 735 -18.78 -20.69 -14.87
C TYR A 735 -19.34 -19.73 -15.91
N CYS A 736 -20.53 -20.00 -16.44
CA CYS A 736 -21.22 -19.15 -17.43
C CYS A 736 -21.64 -17.75 -16.92
N GLY A 737 -21.38 -17.41 -15.64
CA GLY A 737 -21.75 -16.14 -15.01
C GLY A 737 -23.24 -15.99 -14.70
N CYS A 738 -24.09 -16.97 -15.03
CA CYS A 738 -25.54 -16.87 -14.81
C CYS A 738 -25.92 -16.65 -13.33
N ALA A 739 -25.23 -17.31 -12.41
CA ALA A 739 -25.50 -17.16 -10.97
C ALA A 739 -25.28 -15.72 -10.50
N GLN A 740 -24.17 -15.13 -10.93
CA GLN A 740 -23.76 -13.77 -10.60
C GLN A 740 -24.71 -12.73 -11.19
N LYS A 741 -25.15 -12.93 -12.44
CA LYS A 741 -26.18 -12.09 -13.08
C LYS A 741 -27.49 -12.14 -12.31
N LYS A 742 -27.99 -13.33 -11.97
CA LYS A 742 -29.25 -13.47 -11.22
C LYS A 742 -29.17 -12.89 -9.82
N PHE A 743 -28.04 -13.09 -9.12
CA PHE A 743 -27.82 -12.47 -7.82
C PHE A 743 -27.86 -10.94 -7.92
N SER A 744 -27.20 -10.39 -8.93
CA SER A 744 -27.17 -8.96 -9.24
C SER A 744 -28.58 -8.40 -9.51
N LYS A 745 -29.44 -9.17 -10.22
CA LYS A 745 -30.86 -8.81 -10.39
C LYS A 745 -31.61 -8.79 -9.07
N GLY A 746 -31.43 -9.82 -8.24
CA GLY A 746 -32.07 -9.87 -6.91
C GLY A 746 -31.70 -8.66 -6.05
N VAL A 747 -30.44 -8.22 -6.07
CA VAL A 747 -29.99 -7.00 -5.36
C VAL A 747 -30.71 -5.75 -5.88
N ILE A 748 -30.83 -5.60 -7.21
CA ILE A 748 -31.54 -4.47 -7.84
C ILE A 748 -33.03 -4.50 -7.48
N GLU A 749 -33.66 -5.67 -7.52
CA GLU A 749 -35.08 -5.85 -7.21
C GLU A 749 -35.38 -5.54 -5.74
N LEU A 750 -34.54 -5.98 -4.81
CA LEU A 750 -34.67 -5.64 -3.39
C LEU A 750 -34.54 -4.13 -3.17
N CYS A 751 -33.61 -3.47 -3.88
CA CYS A 751 -33.51 -2.01 -3.84
C CYS A 751 -34.79 -1.35 -4.36
N ALA A 752 -35.32 -1.82 -5.51
CA ALA A 752 -36.55 -1.31 -6.10
C ALA A 752 -37.82 -1.57 -5.27
N GLN A 753 -37.75 -2.48 -4.29
CA GLN A 753 -38.78 -2.72 -3.27
C GLN A 753 -38.66 -1.78 -2.06
N GLY A 754 -37.67 -0.87 -2.06
CA GLY A 754 -37.44 0.10 -1.00
C GLY A 754 -36.49 -0.36 0.11
N LEU A 755 -35.76 -1.47 -0.07
CA LEU A 755 -34.72 -1.86 0.87
C LEU A 755 -33.46 -1.02 0.66
N MET A 756 -33.02 -0.35 1.73
CA MET A 756 -31.70 0.28 1.79
C MET A 756 -30.58 -0.77 1.76
N PRO A 757 -29.33 -0.42 1.40
CA PRO A 757 -28.20 -1.35 1.32
C PRO A 757 -28.03 -2.28 2.54
N ASP A 758 -28.18 -1.75 3.77
CA ASP A 758 -28.08 -2.55 5.00
C ASP A 758 -29.22 -3.58 5.12
N GLY A 759 -30.42 -3.21 4.66
CA GLY A 759 -31.58 -4.10 4.60
C GLY A 759 -31.37 -5.23 3.58
N ILE A 760 -30.85 -4.89 2.40
CA ILE A 760 -30.48 -5.87 1.35
C ILE A 760 -29.46 -6.86 1.94
N ILE A 761 -28.39 -6.35 2.56
CA ILE A 761 -27.34 -7.18 3.17
C ILE A 761 -27.91 -8.10 4.24
N SER A 762 -28.74 -7.59 5.13
CA SER A 762 -29.38 -8.39 6.19
C SER A 762 -30.19 -9.55 5.60
N GLN A 763 -30.97 -9.26 4.55
CA GLN A 763 -31.82 -10.26 3.89
C GLN A 763 -30.98 -11.34 3.19
N ILE A 764 -30.02 -10.97 2.33
CA ILE A 764 -29.17 -11.95 1.63
C ILE A 764 -28.34 -12.77 2.63
N THR A 765 -27.89 -12.16 3.72
CA THR A 765 -27.10 -12.82 4.77
C THR A 765 -27.91 -13.86 5.51
N LYS A 766 -29.16 -13.53 5.84
CA LYS A 766 -30.07 -14.43 6.55
C LYS A 766 -30.50 -15.60 5.67
N GLN A 767 -30.84 -15.34 4.41
CA GLN A 767 -31.40 -16.33 3.50
C GLN A 767 -30.33 -17.25 2.90
N TYR A 768 -29.20 -16.68 2.47
CA TYR A 768 -28.21 -17.42 1.68
C TYR A 768 -26.90 -17.65 2.41
N GLY A 769 -26.68 -17.07 3.61
CA GLY A 769 -25.40 -17.19 4.30
C GLY A 769 -24.23 -16.53 3.56
N VAL A 770 -24.51 -15.59 2.65
CA VAL A 770 -23.53 -14.76 1.95
C VAL A 770 -23.76 -13.30 2.30
N TYR A 771 -22.72 -12.48 2.27
CA TYR A 771 -22.82 -11.06 2.58
C TYR A 771 -22.03 -10.23 1.59
N ALA A 772 -22.34 -8.93 1.56
CA ALA A 772 -21.56 -7.93 0.87
C ALA A 772 -21.35 -6.73 1.81
N TYR A 773 -20.35 -5.91 1.53
CA TYR A 773 -20.13 -4.69 2.29
C TYR A 773 -21.13 -3.61 1.86
N ALA A 774 -21.65 -2.83 2.81
CA ALA A 774 -22.62 -1.76 2.56
C ALA A 774 -22.13 -0.76 1.50
N GLY A 775 -20.84 -0.39 1.56
CA GLY A 775 -20.22 0.48 0.56
C GLY A 775 -20.21 -0.12 -0.85
N ASP A 776 -20.01 -1.43 -1.00
CA ASP A 776 -20.01 -2.10 -2.30
C ASP A 776 -21.41 -2.16 -2.90
N VAL A 777 -22.42 -2.52 -2.09
CA VAL A 777 -23.83 -2.54 -2.50
C VAL A 777 -24.25 -1.14 -2.95
N LEU A 778 -23.92 -0.12 -2.16
CA LEU A 778 -24.26 1.26 -2.49
C LEU A 778 -23.61 1.72 -3.80
N ASN A 779 -22.30 1.49 -3.96
CA ASN A 779 -21.58 1.86 -5.18
C ASN A 779 -22.13 1.15 -6.42
N TYR A 780 -22.43 -0.15 -6.30
CA TYR A 780 -23.03 -0.94 -7.37
C TYR A 780 -24.41 -0.41 -7.77
N LEU A 781 -25.28 -0.13 -6.80
CA LEU A 781 -26.61 0.42 -7.06
C LEU A 781 -26.55 1.84 -7.65
N ASP A 782 -25.62 2.69 -7.20
CA ASP A 782 -25.41 4.02 -7.76
C ASP A 782 -24.92 3.98 -9.21
N ARG A 783 -24.00 3.07 -9.55
CA ARG A 783 -23.58 2.84 -10.94
C ARG A 783 -24.74 2.32 -11.78
N THR A 784 -25.48 1.35 -11.25
CA THR A 784 -26.66 0.76 -11.90
C THR A 784 -27.71 1.83 -12.24
N ALA A 785 -28.01 2.74 -11.31
CA ALA A 785 -28.95 3.84 -11.54
C ALA A 785 -28.49 4.80 -12.66
N ARG A 786 -27.18 5.09 -12.75
CA ARG A 786 -26.61 5.91 -13.84
C ARG A 786 -26.65 5.18 -15.18
N THR A 787 -26.35 3.89 -15.21
CA THR A 787 -26.43 3.07 -16.42
C THR A 787 -27.87 2.92 -16.88
N LEU A 788 -28.83 2.80 -15.96
CA LEU A 788 -30.26 2.79 -16.27
C LEU A 788 -30.72 4.06 -16.99
N GLU A 789 -30.24 5.23 -16.56
CA GLU A 789 -30.52 6.48 -17.26
C GLU A 789 -29.93 6.48 -18.68
N ALA A 790 -28.71 5.97 -18.87
CA ALA A 790 -28.16 5.81 -20.22
C ALA A 790 -28.99 4.84 -21.07
N VAL A 791 -29.42 3.71 -20.51
CA VAL A 791 -30.32 2.74 -21.17
C VAL A 791 -31.65 3.40 -21.53
N GLU A 792 -32.24 4.21 -20.65
CA GLU A 792 -33.47 4.98 -20.91
C GLU A 792 -33.30 5.88 -22.13
N LEU A 793 -32.23 6.69 -22.14
CA LEU A 793 -31.98 7.69 -23.18
C LEU A 793 -31.62 7.04 -24.52
N ILE A 794 -30.78 6.00 -24.52
CA ILE A 794 -30.42 5.25 -25.74
C ILE A 794 -31.65 4.50 -26.30
N SER A 795 -32.51 3.96 -25.43
CA SER A 795 -33.76 3.31 -25.85
C SER A 795 -34.68 4.27 -26.59
N ARG A 796 -34.77 5.51 -26.11
CA ARG A 796 -35.53 6.59 -26.77
C ARG A 796 -34.98 6.89 -28.17
N ILE A 797 -33.65 7.01 -28.31
CA ILE A 797 -32.98 7.21 -29.61
C ILE A 797 -33.24 6.04 -30.56
N CYS A 798 -33.25 4.80 -30.04
CA CYS A 798 -33.51 3.60 -30.84
C CYS A 798 -35.00 3.39 -31.17
N GLY A 799 -35.90 4.29 -30.75
CA GLY A 799 -37.35 4.16 -30.95
C GLY A 799 -38.00 3.05 -30.13
N LYS A 800 -37.34 2.55 -29.08
CA LYS A 800 -37.83 1.50 -28.16
C LYS A 800 -38.43 2.14 -26.90
N ASN A 801 -39.59 2.78 -27.06
CA ASN A 801 -40.25 3.53 -25.99
C ASN A 801 -40.60 2.66 -24.76
N ASP A 802 -41.04 1.41 -24.97
CA ASP A 802 -41.36 0.50 -23.86
C ASP A 802 -40.13 0.22 -22.98
N ALA A 803 -38.98 -0.06 -23.61
CA ALA A 803 -37.72 -0.26 -22.89
C ALA A 803 -37.27 1.02 -22.16
N SER A 804 -37.48 2.19 -22.77
CA SER A 804 -37.20 3.50 -22.14
C SER A 804 -38.06 3.70 -20.88
N ILE A 805 -39.38 3.45 -20.97
CA ILE A 805 -40.30 3.59 -19.84
C ILE A 805 -39.93 2.62 -18.71
N LYS A 806 -39.70 1.35 -19.03
CA LYS A 806 -39.29 0.34 -18.04
C LYS A 806 -37.97 0.69 -17.34
N ALA A 807 -36.98 1.19 -18.10
CA ALA A 807 -35.71 1.62 -17.53
C ALA A 807 -35.90 2.80 -16.56
N ARG A 808 -36.73 3.77 -16.93
CA ARG A 808 -37.08 4.91 -16.07
C ARG A 808 -37.80 4.47 -14.80
N GLU A 809 -38.84 3.65 -14.92
CA GLU A 809 -39.61 3.16 -13.77
C GLU A 809 -38.75 2.36 -12.78
N LEU A 810 -37.85 1.51 -13.30
CA LEU A 810 -36.93 0.76 -12.45
C LEU A 810 -35.95 1.71 -11.74
N ARG A 811 -35.41 2.70 -12.45
CA ARG A 811 -34.53 3.73 -11.85
C ARG A 811 -35.27 4.50 -10.75
N GLU A 812 -36.46 5.00 -11.03
CA GLU A 812 -37.25 5.78 -10.06
C GLU A 812 -37.59 4.96 -8.80
N LYS A 813 -37.87 3.66 -8.94
CA LYS A 813 -38.06 2.75 -7.80
C LYS A 813 -36.79 2.54 -6.98
N MET A 814 -35.63 2.48 -7.62
CA MET A 814 -34.34 2.35 -6.92
C MET A 814 -33.92 3.64 -6.19
N GLU A 815 -34.32 4.80 -6.72
CA GLU A 815 -33.97 6.13 -6.17
C GLU A 815 -34.96 6.62 -5.10
N ALA A 816 -36.11 5.97 -4.94
CA ALA A 816 -37.17 6.29 -3.98
C ALA A 816 -36.84 5.82 -2.56
#